data_AF-A0A9D6VWA2-F1
#
_entry.id   AF-A0A9D6VWA2-F1
#
_cell.length_a   1.000
_cell.length_b   1.000
_cell.length_c   1.000
_cell.angle_alpha   90.00
_cell.angle_beta   90.00
_cell.angle_gamma   90.00
#
_symmetry.space_group_name_H-M   'P 1'
#
loop_
_entity.id
_entity.type
_entity.pdbx_description
1 polymer ?
#
loop_
_entity_poly.entity_id
_entity_poly.type
_entity_poly.pdbx_seq_one_letter_code
_entity_poly.pdbx_strand_id
1 'polypeptide(L)'
;MKRADKRSTFDHGIPLGVLAAAVTAWSAATACDGNGGSTPDAVDDGGEADELSEVTETSDTPEVTDVPDVPDGEGGVCVDVDLDGHGPSCAAGPDCDDADPTVFDACATCAGDFPPAGCRCVPWDPHPCYEGPAGTDGVGQCAAGDRPCTGDHLQYECTGQTLPGPAEICGDSVDNDCNGLGDEEAAGPCHDCDSTCNTSGTVVPDPDDPGSTGVGANPSGPGVVLGVEDIHAAFVWVPNTEEGSVSKLEIATGTELGRYRVGQTGTNNDAPSRTAVDGFGDLYVAAQADVSPVMNQGSVSKIAGDASHCVDRNVSGTIDTSVGATRLPLGTDECVLWRAPVGDPGAVPRALAVHVGAVGTAGSPWVGTWNEQRFYRLDPRNGSVADTVDVEVKPFGAVAAGDWIWISGREPAPAGIQRFSAATGGLDPVVTAPAECDAYGIAVDASGRVYLGGTGSSICRYDPADGSWLTIALPRSNATGVAVSPADVVWAVSRDATAVSLSQFPASDPAAIVSTDVPGDAAWAVAADGFGYVWTVNHDSATVTRLNAGTSETAQFPVGRGPVAYSDFVGVERTIVATSGGWYANFERCDVADEDRWGEVRWAISTPADSSVTLSVSSAATAADLETALPVELATIPPATATSADIEAALAAAAIPSNRHLRITAALTAGTGGESPVISGIEVRWHCAE
;
A
#
# COMPACT_ATOMS: atom_id res chain seq x y z
N MET A 1 12.73 -35.84 -3.22
CA MET A 1 13.92 -36.34 -2.51
C MET A 1 14.11 -35.50 -1.25
N LYS A 2 14.25 -36.15 -0.09
CA LYS A 2 14.32 -35.56 1.27
C LYS A 2 15.63 -34.80 1.51
N ARG A 3 15.59 -33.74 2.34
CA ARG A 3 16.63 -33.28 3.31
C ARG A 3 15.96 -32.20 4.19
N ALA A 4 15.70 -32.36 5.49
CA ALA A 4 16.47 -32.80 6.67
C ALA A 4 17.41 -31.72 7.26
N ASP A 5 16.85 -30.97 8.22
CA ASP A 5 17.36 -30.56 9.54
C ASP A 5 18.86 -30.56 9.84
N LYS A 6 19.34 -29.45 10.43
CA LYS A 6 20.38 -29.44 11.48
C LYS A 6 20.18 -28.29 12.47
N ARG A 7 19.79 -28.65 13.70
CA ARG A 7 20.07 -27.93 14.96
C ARG A 7 21.55 -28.07 15.32
N SER A 8 22.14 -27.05 15.94
CA SER A 8 23.32 -27.21 16.80
C SER A 8 23.02 -26.73 18.22
N THR A 9 23.41 -27.57 19.16
CA THR A 9 23.39 -27.41 20.61
C THR A 9 24.78 -27.01 21.08
N PHE A 10 24.89 -26.12 22.08
CA PHE A 10 26.00 -26.14 23.02
C PHE A 10 25.44 -26.07 24.45
N ASP A 11 25.98 -26.94 25.28
CA ASP A 11 25.58 -27.31 26.63
C ASP A 11 26.81 -27.09 27.54
N HIS A 12 26.63 -26.48 28.71
CA HIS A 12 27.04 -27.01 30.03
C HIS A 12 26.94 -25.96 31.16
N GLY A 13 26.22 -26.34 32.22
CA GLY A 13 26.13 -25.66 33.53
C GLY A 13 27.45 -25.66 34.31
N ILE A 14 27.56 -25.25 35.58
CA ILE A 14 26.70 -25.46 36.78
C ILE A 14 27.14 -24.39 37.89
N PRO A 15 26.73 -24.39 39.19
CA PRO A 15 25.65 -23.57 39.80
C PRO A 15 25.99 -22.75 41.09
N LEU A 16 24.93 -22.10 41.63
CA LEU A 16 24.55 -21.86 43.05
C LEU A 16 25.39 -20.93 43.98
N GLY A 17 24.73 -19.93 44.60
CA GLY A 17 25.17 -19.37 45.89
C GLY A 17 24.66 -17.96 46.28
N VAL A 18 23.58 -17.93 47.07
CA VAL A 18 22.98 -16.87 47.94
C VAL A 18 23.94 -15.82 48.56
N LEU A 19 23.57 -14.51 48.60
CA LEU A 19 23.61 -13.62 49.79
C LEU A 19 23.15 -12.15 49.57
N ALA A 20 22.10 -11.77 50.32
CA ALA A 20 21.74 -10.51 51.01
C ALA A 20 22.19 -9.08 50.56
N ALA A 21 21.17 -8.24 50.32
CA ALA A 21 20.77 -6.98 51.01
C ALA A 21 21.71 -5.76 51.27
N ALA A 22 21.05 -4.58 51.23
CA ALA A 22 21.37 -3.24 51.79
C ALA A 22 22.19 -2.28 50.89
N VAL A 23 21.64 -1.18 50.34
CA VAL A 23 21.12 0.11 50.89
C VAL A 23 22.20 1.22 50.93
N THR A 24 21.76 2.45 50.58
CA THR A 24 22.38 3.81 50.68
C THR A 24 23.48 4.17 49.66
N ALA A 25 23.34 5.16 48.76
CA ALA A 25 23.01 6.60 48.83
C ALA A 25 24.24 7.51 48.93
N TRP A 26 24.17 8.64 48.20
CA TRP A 26 25.02 9.85 48.23
C TRP A 26 26.40 9.72 47.57
N SER A 27 26.99 10.73 46.90
CA SER A 27 26.70 12.16 46.65
C SER A 27 27.77 12.63 45.65
N ALA A 28 27.41 13.32 44.57
CA ALA A 28 27.53 14.79 44.39
C ALA A 28 28.94 15.35 44.08
N ALA A 29 28.91 16.30 43.14
CA ALA A 29 29.88 17.38 42.86
C ALA A 29 31.18 16.95 42.14
N THR A 30 31.71 17.71 41.18
CA THR A 30 31.81 19.17 41.15
C THR A 30 32.13 19.65 39.73
N ALA A 31 31.49 20.75 39.34
CA ALA A 31 31.81 21.56 38.16
C ALA A 31 32.99 22.51 38.43
N CYS A 32 33.73 22.87 37.38
CA CYS A 32 34.41 24.16 37.17
C CYS A 32 34.58 24.27 35.64
N ASP A 33 33.77 25.10 34.95
CA ASP A 33 33.99 26.53 34.67
C ASP A 33 35.10 26.82 33.65
N GLY A 34 34.76 27.57 32.58
CA GLY A 34 35.78 28.26 31.78
C GLY A 34 35.51 28.63 30.32
N ASN A 35 34.32 29.17 30.01
CA ASN A 35 33.98 30.21 29.02
C ASN A 35 34.93 30.66 27.87
N GLY A 36 34.36 30.80 26.66
CA GLY A 36 34.68 31.80 25.59
C GLY A 36 35.80 31.41 24.62
N GLY A 37 35.70 31.54 23.29
CA GLY A 37 34.78 32.24 22.39
C GLY A 37 35.57 32.75 21.17
N SER A 38 35.00 32.61 19.98
CA SER A 38 35.33 33.22 18.67
C SER A 38 36.59 32.79 17.87
N THR A 39 36.29 32.40 16.62
CA THR A 39 37.09 32.28 15.36
C THR A 39 37.96 33.53 15.06
N PRO A 40 38.97 33.53 14.14
CA PRO A 40 38.96 32.85 12.83
C PRO A 40 40.31 32.33 12.25
N ASP A 41 40.18 31.64 11.11
CA ASP A 41 41.02 31.57 9.90
C ASP A 41 42.54 31.29 9.94
N ALA A 42 42.85 30.17 9.27
CA ALA A 42 43.75 30.03 8.11
C ALA A 42 45.28 29.91 8.26
N VAL A 43 45.84 29.32 7.19
CA VAL A 43 47.24 29.31 6.71
C VAL A 43 48.10 28.22 7.37
N ASP A 44 48.93 27.40 6.73
CA ASP A 44 49.56 27.23 5.40
C ASP A 44 49.95 25.72 5.34
N ASP A 45 50.27 25.02 4.25
CA ASP A 45 51.18 25.26 3.10
C ASP A 45 51.03 23.98 2.23
N GLY A 46 51.11 23.90 0.90
CA GLY A 46 51.46 24.78 -0.22
C GLY A 46 51.15 23.96 -1.50
N GLY A 47 50.71 24.54 -2.62
CA GLY A 47 51.52 25.25 -3.64
C GLY A 47 51.54 24.38 -4.92
N GLU A 48 51.29 24.81 -6.16
CA GLU A 48 51.19 26.13 -6.78
C GLU A 48 50.21 26.08 -7.98
N ALA A 49 49.76 27.25 -8.44
CA ALA A 49 48.84 27.49 -9.55
C ALA A 49 49.43 28.50 -10.57
N ASP A 50 48.93 28.46 -11.81
CA ASP A 50 48.53 29.59 -12.70
C ASP A 50 49.56 30.67 -13.14
N GLU A 51 49.50 31.38 -14.28
CA GLU A 51 48.49 31.71 -15.32
C GLU A 51 49.21 32.07 -16.65
N LEU A 52 48.51 32.10 -17.80
CA LEU A 52 48.16 33.34 -18.55
C LEU A 52 47.66 33.10 -20.00
N SER A 53 46.36 33.40 -20.17
CA SER A 53 45.67 34.20 -21.22
C SER A 53 45.83 33.98 -22.75
N GLU A 54 44.65 33.98 -23.38
CA GLU A 54 44.24 34.00 -24.80
C GLU A 54 44.91 35.03 -25.74
N VAL A 55 44.85 34.76 -27.06
CA VAL A 55 44.15 35.58 -28.12
C VAL A 55 44.36 34.97 -29.53
N THR A 56 43.24 34.51 -30.11
CA THR A 56 42.73 34.46 -31.52
C THR A 56 43.52 33.89 -32.72
N GLU A 57 42.77 33.03 -33.44
CA GLU A 57 42.73 32.68 -34.88
C GLU A 57 43.74 33.31 -35.87
N THR A 58 44.34 32.47 -36.72
CA THR A 58 43.93 32.31 -38.14
C THR A 58 44.76 31.23 -38.86
N SER A 59 44.09 30.58 -39.81
CA SER A 59 44.55 29.71 -40.89
C SER A 59 45.95 30.00 -41.46
N ASP A 60 46.75 28.95 -41.72
CA ASP A 60 47.42 28.80 -43.02
C ASP A 60 47.97 27.37 -43.23
N THR A 61 47.59 26.80 -44.36
CA THR A 61 48.02 25.54 -44.97
C THR A 61 49.46 25.62 -45.50
N PRO A 62 50.25 24.53 -45.48
CA PRO A 62 51.55 24.51 -46.16
C PRO A 62 51.41 24.22 -47.67
N GLU A 63 52.10 25.05 -48.45
CA GLU A 63 52.12 25.11 -49.90
C GLU A 63 52.96 23.99 -50.55
N VAL A 64 52.49 23.60 -51.73
CA VAL A 64 52.93 22.59 -52.67
C VAL A 64 54.23 22.99 -53.37
N THR A 65 55.11 22.03 -53.69
CA THR A 65 56.16 22.21 -54.72
C THR A 65 55.97 21.24 -55.88
N ASP A 66 55.49 21.80 -56.99
CA ASP A 66 55.65 21.48 -58.42
C ASP A 66 55.98 20.04 -58.89
N VAL A 67 54.96 19.42 -59.49
CA VAL A 67 55.03 18.28 -60.43
C VAL A 67 55.03 18.84 -61.87
N PRO A 68 55.81 18.29 -62.81
CA PRO A 68 55.78 18.75 -64.20
C PRO A 68 54.56 18.20 -64.98
N ASP A 69 53.92 19.10 -65.74
CA ASP A 69 52.77 18.84 -66.62
C ASP A 69 53.00 17.72 -67.67
N VAL A 70 52.06 16.77 -67.74
CA VAL A 70 51.80 15.91 -68.91
C VAL A 70 50.27 15.77 -69.08
N PRO A 71 49.72 15.88 -70.30
CA PRO A 71 48.34 16.34 -70.50
C PRO A 71 47.27 15.22 -70.50
N ASP A 72 46.06 15.67 -70.16
CA ASP A 72 44.75 15.00 -70.08
C ASP A 72 44.55 13.78 -71.00
N GLY A 73 44.27 12.64 -70.36
CA GLY A 73 43.64 11.47 -70.93
C GLY A 73 42.87 10.72 -69.83
N GLU A 74 41.58 10.47 -70.06
CA GLU A 74 40.62 9.89 -69.11
C GLU A 74 41.14 8.62 -68.41
N GLY A 75 41.35 8.69 -67.08
CA GLY A 75 41.66 7.57 -66.20
C GLY A 75 41.75 8.05 -64.74
N GLY A 76 41.05 7.38 -63.81
CA GLY A 76 40.97 7.78 -62.41
C GLY A 76 42.33 7.84 -61.70
N VAL A 77 42.41 8.58 -60.58
CA VAL A 77 43.61 8.63 -59.73
C VAL A 77 43.84 7.23 -59.16
N CYS A 78 45.07 6.71 -59.30
CA CYS A 78 45.48 5.46 -58.67
C CYS A 78 45.37 5.61 -57.14
N VAL A 79 44.53 4.76 -56.53
CA VAL A 79 44.42 4.62 -55.07
C VAL A 79 45.23 3.39 -54.71
N ASP A 80 46.35 3.60 -54.03
CA ASP A 80 47.31 2.56 -53.66
C ASP A 80 47.66 2.79 -52.19
N VAL A 81 47.06 2.01 -51.30
CA VAL A 81 47.04 2.27 -49.85
C VAL A 81 48.34 1.81 -49.19
N ASP A 82 48.90 0.70 -49.65
CA ASP A 82 50.14 0.11 -49.12
C ASP A 82 51.39 0.42 -49.98
N LEU A 83 51.20 1.15 -51.09
CA LEU A 83 52.22 1.72 -51.98
C LEU A 83 52.95 0.69 -52.84
N ASP A 84 52.31 -0.43 -53.19
CA ASP A 84 52.89 -1.50 -53.99
C ASP A 84 52.68 -1.33 -55.52
N GLY A 85 51.88 -0.34 -55.91
CA GLY A 85 51.55 0.02 -57.29
C GLY A 85 50.30 -0.66 -57.84
N HIS A 86 49.68 -1.55 -57.08
CA HIS A 86 48.37 -2.15 -57.34
C HIS A 86 47.28 -1.37 -56.58
N GLY A 87 46.04 -1.44 -57.06
CA GLY A 87 44.93 -0.65 -56.47
C GLY A 87 43.93 -0.10 -57.49
N PRO A 88 42.82 0.52 -57.05
CA PRO A 88 41.86 1.14 -57.95
C PRO A 88 42.51 2.14 -58.92
N SER A 89 42.31 1.93 -60.23
CA SER A 89 42.90 2.76 -61.31
C SER A 89 44.44 2.78 -61.36
N CYS A 90 45.11 1.85 -60.68
CA CYS A 90 46.56 1.73 -60.70
C CYS A 90 47.06 0.94 -61.91
N ALA A 91 48.27 1.28 -62.37
CA ALA A 91 48.83 0.73 -63.59
C ALA A 91 49.32 -0.72 -63.44
N ALA A 92 49.64 -1.17 -62.22
CA ALA A 92 50.13 -2.53 -61.99
C ALA A 92 48.99 -3.57 -61.96
N GLY A 93 47.73 -3.13 -61.79
CA GLY A 93 46.55 -3.98 -61.78
C GLY A 93 45.76 -3.84 -60.48
N PRO A 94 44.72 -4.67 -60.29
CA PRO A 94 44.07 -4.76 -59.00
C PRO A 94 45.04 -5.30 -57.95
N ASP A 95 44.79 -4.89 -56.73
CA ASP A 95 45.35 -5.30 -55.46
C ASP A 95 44.29 -6.09 -54.69
N CYS A 96 44.70 -7.17 -54.06
CA CYS A 96 43.83 -8.02 -53.27
C CYS A 96 43.92 -7.82 -51.76
N ASP A 97 44.89 -7.06 -51.26
CA ASP A 97 45.00 -6.72 -49.84
C ASP A 97 45.68 -5.35 -49.66
N ASP A 98 44.87 -4.28 -49.57
CA ASP A 98 45.29 -2.88 -49.40
C ASP A 98 46.11 -2.61 -48.10
N ALA A 99 46.42 -3.64 -47.31
CA ALA A 99 47.24 -3.58 -46.11
C ALA A 99 48.53 -4.43 -46.17
N ASP A 100 48.76 -5.23 -47.22
CA ASP A 100 49.95 -6.06 -47.40
C ASP A 100 50.54 -5.95 -48.82
N PRO A 101 51.64 -5.18 -49.00
CA PRO A 101 52.23 -4.85 -50.31
C PRO A 101 52.94 -6.02 -51.00
N THR A 102 52.71 -7.24 -50.51
CA THR A 102 53.22 -8.48 -51.08
C THR A 102 52.12 -9.39 -51.64
N VAL A 103 50.85 -8.98 -51.52
CA VAL A 103 49.67 -9.79 -51.84
C VAL A 103 48.77 -9.02 -52.81
N PHE A 104 49.10 -9.07 -54.10
CA PHE A 104 48.40 -8.31 -55.16
C PHE A 104 47.61 -9.18 -56.18
N ASP A 105 48.09 -10.39 -56.50
CA ASP A 105 47.50 -11.26 -57.55
C ASP A 105 46.75 -12.50 -57.02
N ALA A 106 46.78 -12.76 -55.70
CA ALA A 106 46.32 -14.03 -55.13
C ALA A 106 45.81 -13.88 -53.69
N CYS A 107 44.55 -13.46 -53.54
CA CYS A 107 43.90 -13.40 -52.23
C CYS A 107 43.89 -14.81 -51.62
N ALA A 108 44.43 -14.95 -50.40
CA ALA A 108 44.49 -16.25 -49.71
C ALA A 108 43.11 -16.88 -49.45
N THR A 109 42.04 -16.09 -49.52
CA THR A 109 40.65 -16.49 -49.22
C THR A 109 39.64 -16.00 -50.26
N CYS A 110 39.84 -16.32 -51.55
CA CYS A 110 38.73 -16.23 -52.53
C CYS A 110 37.62 -17.27 -52.32
N ALA A 111 37.71 -18.07 -51.24
CA ALA A 111 36.68 -18.98 -50.79
C ALA A 111 35.98 -18.36 -49.58
N GLY A 112 34.82 -17.73 -49.81
CA GLY A 112 33.97 -17.11 -48.79
C GLY A 112 32.69 -16.55 -49.43
N ASP A 113 31.70 -16.25 -48.59
CA ASP A 113 30.42 -15.70 -49.05
C ASP A 113 30.58 -14.27 -49.60
N PHE A 114 31.63 -13.54 -49.19
CA PHE A 114 32.01 -12.22 -49.71
C PHE A 114 33.49 -12.20 -50.13
N PRO A 115 33.83 -12.64 -51.36
CA PRO A 115 35.20 -12.61 -51.85
C PRO A 115 35.72 -11.16 -51.99
N PRO A 116 36.97 -10.87 -51.60
CA PRO A 116 37.56 -9.53 -51.73
C PRO A 116 37.81 -9.15 -53.21
N ALA A 117 38.09 -7.87 -53.44
CA ALA A 117 38.51 -7.36 -54.74
C ALA A 117 39.79 -8.07 -55.22
N GLY A 118 40.00 -8.15 -56.54
CA GLY A 118 41.14 -8.86 -57.12
C GLY A 118 40.99 -10.39 -57.16
N CYS A 119 39.95 -10.99 -56.57
CA CYS A 119 39.66 -12.40 -56.77
C CYS A 119 39.26 -12.69 -58.23
N ARG A 120 39.75 -13.81 -58.76
CA ARG A 120 39.42 -14.25 -60.11
C ARG A 120 37.96 -14.70 -60.20
N CYS A 121 37.24 -14.20 -61.21
CA CYS A 121 35.81 -14.42 -61.40
C CYS A 121 35.45 -14.77 -62.84
N VAL A 122 34.23 -15.27 -63.04
CA VAL A 122 33.68 -15.50 -64.37
C VAL A 122 32.85 -14.28 -64.76
N PRO A 123 33.10 -13.67 -65.94
CA PRO A 123 32.28 -12.56 -66.41
C PRO A 123 30.81 -12.96 -66.42
N TRP A 124 29.94 -12.04 -65.98
CA TRP A 124 28.48 -12.19 -65.88
C TRP A 124 27.93 -13.00 -64.70
N ASP A 125 28.76 -13.60 -63.85
CA ASP A 125 28.30 -14.16 -62.58
C ASP A 125 28.18 -13.02 -61.54
N PRO A 126 27.05 -12.91 -60.82
CA PRO A 126 26.92 -11.96 -59.71
C PRO A 126 27.77 -12.43 -58.53
N HIS A 127 28.56 -11.52 -57.97
CA HIS A 127 29.40 -11.80 -56.83
C HIS A 127 29.01 -10.88 -55.68
N PRO A 128 28.40 -11.44 -54.62
CA PRO A 128 27.97 -10.65 -53.48
C PRO A 128 29.17 -10.03 -52.77
N CYS A 129 28.95 -8.84 -52.22
CA CYS A 129 29.96 -8.09 -51.50
C CYS A 129 29.33 -7.39 -50.30
N TYR A 130 30.09 -7.24 -49.23
CA TYR A 130 29.68 -6.45 -48.08
C TYR A 130 30.93 -5.94 -47.37
N GLU A 131 31.04 -4.62 -47.20
CA GLU A 131 32.20 -3.97 -46.58
C GLU A 131 31.96 -3.58 -45.11
N GLY A 132 30.79 -3.90 -44.57
CA GLY A 132 30.46 -3.63 -43.17
C GLY A 132 31.09 -4.63 -42.19
N PRO A 133 31.06 -4.32 -40.87
CA PRO A 133 31.54 -5.24 -39.84
C PRO A 133 30.88 -6.62 -39.92
N ALA A 134 31.65 -7.67 -39.62
CA ALA A 134 31.14 -9.04 -39.66
C ALA A 134 29.94 -9.22 -38.72
N GLY A 135 28.84 -9.78 -39.25
CA GLY A 135 27.59 -10.01 -38.51
C GLY A 135 26.50 -8.96 -38.71
N THR A 136 26.77 -7.87 -39.45
CA THR A 136 25.78 -6.82 -39.75
C THR A 136 25.07 -7.01 -41.10
N ASP A 137 25.57 -7.88 -41.99
CA ASP A 137 24.89 -8.18 -43.26
C ASP A 137 23.52 -8.85 -43.03
N GLY A 138 22.48 -8.31 -43.67
CA GLY A 138 21.12 -8.78 -43.56
C GLY A 138 20.44 -8.45 -42.23
N VAL A 139 21.04 -7.59 -41.41
CA VAL A 139 20.49 -7.07 -40.16
C VAL A 139 19.98 -5.66 -40.41
N GLY A 140 18.73 -5.37 -40.02
CA GLY A 140 18.12 -4.07 -40.23
C GLY A 140 18.04 -3.65 -41.71
N GLN A 141 18.51 -2.43 -42.00
CA GLN A 141 18.64 -1.93 -43.37
C GLN A 141 19.89 -2.42 -44.10
N CYS A 142 20.85 -3.02 -43.39
CA CYS A 142 22.11 -3.42 -43.98
C CYS A 142 21.93 -4.59 -44.93
N ALA A 143 22.50 -4.44 -46.11
CA ALA A 143 22.40 -5.42 -47.17
C ALA A 143 23.69 -5.47 -47.97
N ALA A 144 24.13 -6.69 -48.29
CA ALA A 144 25.14 -6.93 -49.30
C ALA A 144 24.77 -6.32 -50.66
N GLY A 145 25.77 -5.79 -51.33
CA GLY A 145 25.70 -5.37 -52.73
C GLY A 145 26.26 -6.44 -53.67
N ASP A 146 26.50 -6.03 -54.91
CA ASP A 146 27.17 -6.85 -55.92
C ASP A 146 28.43 -6.15 -56.47
N ARG A 147 29.52 -6.92 -56.61
CA ARG A 147 30.74 -6.49 -57.30
C ARG A 147 30.75 -7.03 -58.73
N PRO A 148 30.98 -6.18 -59.76
CA PRO A 148 31.10 -6.66 -61.12
C PRO A 148 32.40 -7.43 -61.33
N CYS A 149 32.36 -8.40 -62.26
CA CYS A 149 33.53 -9.09 -62.76
C CYS A 149 33.98 -8.48 -64.09
N THR A 150 35.11 -7.76 -64.09
CA THR A 150 35.68 -7.13 -65.30
C THR A 150 37.10 -7.63 -65.52
N GLY A 151 37.40 -8.06 -66.75
CA GLY A 151 38.74 -8.57 -67.07
C GLY A 151 39.17 -9.69 -66.12
N ASP A 152 38.30 -10.69 -65.96
CA ASP A 152 38.41 -11.88 -65.09
C ASP A 152 38.70 -11.65 -63.59
N HIS A 153 38.55 -10.42 -63.09
CA HIS A 153 38.77 -10.07 -61.68
C HIS A 153 37.60 -9.26 -61.09
N LEU A 154 37.30 -9.52 -59.81
CA LEU A 154 36.30 -8.75 -59.06
C LEU A 154 36.78 -7.31 -58.89
N GLN A 155 35.88 -6.38 -59.22
CA GLN A 155 36.13 -4.96 -59.04
C GLN A 155 35.98 -4.55 -57.57
N TYR A 156 36.56 -3.41 -57.22
CA TYR A 156 36.53 -2.87 -55.87
C TYR A 156 35.14 -2.44 -55.41
N GLU A 157 34.43 -1.73 -56.28
CA GLU A 157 33.15 -1.11 -55.92
C GLU A 157 32.08 -2.15 -55.61
N CYS A 158 31.67 -2.22 -54.35
CA CYS A 158 30.50 -2.97 -53.94
C CYS A 158 29.23 -2.16 -54.22
N THR A 159 28.62 -2.39 -55.38
CA THR A 159 27.48 -1.59 -55.84
C THR A 159 26.20 -2.05 -55.14
N GLY A 160 25.47 -1.11 -54.54
CA GLY A 160 24.16 -1.38 -53.93
C GLY A 160 24.20 -1.93 -52.51
N GLN A 161 25.36 -1.97 -51.87
CA GLN A 161 25.43 -2.27 -50.43
C GLN A 161 24.83 -1.14 -49.59
N THR A 162 24.22 -1.51 -48.47
CA THR A 162 23.84 -0.59 -47.39
C THR A 162 24.69 -0.95 -46.17
N LEU A 163 25.53 -0.01 -45.73
CA LEU A 163 26.40 -0.20 -44.57
C LEU A 163 25.76 0.36 -43.29
N PRO A 164 26.21 -0.07 -42.10
CA PRO A 164 25.76 0.50 -40.83
C PRO A 164 25.94 2.02 -40.78
N GLY A 165 24.88 2.73 -40.39
CA GLY A 165 24.97 4.12 -40.00
C GLY A 165 25.78 4.29 -38.71
N PRO A 166 26.31 5.49 -38.43
CA PRO A 166 27.02 5.77 -37.18
C PRO A 166 26.09 5.86 -35.95
N ALA A 167 24.77 5.97 -36.16
CA ALA A 167 23.73 5.99 -35.13
C ALA A 167 22.35 5.74 -35.77
N GLU A 168 21.38 5.38 -34.94
CA GLU A 168 19.95 5.25 -35.28
C GLU A 168 19.31 6.58 -35.73
N ILE A 169 18.38 6.51 -36.68
CA ILE A 169 17.54 7.63 -37.14
C ILE A 169 16.20 7.53 -36.45
N CYS A 170 16.01 8.37 -35.44
CA CYS A 170 14.84 8.25 -34.61
C CYS A 170 13.49 8.37 -35.34
N GLY A 171 12.64 7.36 -35.16
CA GLY A 171 11.23 7.37 -35.51
C GLY A 171 10.92 6.84 -36.91
N ASP A 172 11.90 6.23 -37.57
CA ASP A 172 11.69 5.49 -38.82
C ASP A 172 11.45 3.99 -38.59
N SER A 173 11.68 3.49 -37.36
CA SER A 173 11.56 2.07 -36.98
C SER A 173 12.43 1.14 -37.80
N VAL A 174 13.52 1.66 -38.34
CA VAL A 174 14.53 0.94 -39.10
C VAL A 174 15.78 0.85 -38.24
N ASP A 175 16.29 -0.37 -38.08
CA ASP A 175 17.62 -0.63 -37.51
C ASP A 175 18.68 -0.08 -38.49
N ASN A 176 19.17 1.13 -38.22
CA ASN A 176 20.04 1.87 -39.12
C ASN A 176 21.52 1.56 -38.92
N ASP A 177 21.92 1.21 -37.70
CA ASP A 177 23.27 0.80 -37.31
C ASP A 177 23.49 -0.72 -37.43
N CYS A 178 22.43 -1.47 -37.73
CA CYS A 178 22.42 -2.89 -38.02
C CYS A 178 22.87 -3.75 -36.83
N ASN A 179 22.52 -3.35 -35.62
CA ASN A 179 22.80 -4.07 -34.37
C ASN A 179 21.71 -5.11 -34.00
N GLY A 180 20.58 -5.11 -34.72
CA GLY A 180 19.46 -6.05 -34.56
C GLY A 180 18.26 -5.48 -33.80
N LEU A 181 18.30 -4.21 -33.41
CA LEU A 181 17.21 -3.44 -32.82
C LEU A 181 17.04 -2.15 -33.64
N GLY A 182 15.84 -1.57 -33.65
CA GLY A 182 15.63 -0.25 -34.28
C GLY A 182 15.27 0.81 -33.24
N ASP A 183 15.76 2.02 -33.46
CA ASP A 183 15.53 3.23 -32.65
C ASP A 183 16.06 3.19 -31.19
N GLU A 184 16.80 2.17 -30.77
CA GLU A 184 17.21 1.95 -29.37
C GLU A 184 18.31 2.89 -28.87
N GLU A 185 19.18 3.40 -29.76
CA GLU A 185 20.26 4.32 -29.41
C GLU A 185 19.90 5.79 -29.67
N ALA A 186 18.82 6.03 -30.43
CA ALA A 186 18.31 7.38 -30.72
C ALA A 186 17.29 7.90 -29.70
N ALA A 187 17.00 7.11 -28.66
CA ALA A 187 15.90 7.38 -27.76
C ALA A 187 16.34 8.16 -26.49
N GLY A 188 15.61 9.23 -26.17
CA GLY A 188 15.74 9.98 -24.91
C GLY A 188 15.42 9.12 -23.66
N PRO A 189 15.44 9.70 -22.45
CA PRO A 189 15.25 8.96 -21.19
C PRO A 189 13.98 8.08 -21.11
N CYS A 190 12.96 8.37 -21.90
CA CYS A 190 11.72 7.61 -22.00
C CYS A 190 11.77 6.43 -22.99
N HIS A 191 12.93 6.18 -23.61
CA HIS A 191 13.10 5.27 -24.73
C HIS A 191 12.14 5.58 -25.89
N ASP A 192 11.93 6.87 -26.14
CA ASP A 192 11.27 7.44 -27.31
C ASP A 192 12.16 8.49 -27.97
N CYS A 193 11.79 8.92 -29.17
CA CYS A 193 12.52 9.93 -29.96
C CYS A 193 12.42 11.36 -29.45
N ASP A 194 12.20 11.53 -28.15
CA ASP A 194 12.02 12.81 -27.52
C ASP A 194 13.06 13.00 -26.40
N SER A 195 14.10 13.78 -26.70
CA SER A 195 15.15 14.14 -25.72
C SER A 195 14.61 14.95 -24.54
N THR A 196 13.44 15.59 -24.70
CA THR A 196 12.76 16.34 -23.63
C THR A 196 12.01 15.44 -22.67
N CYS A 197 11.77 14.17 -23.03
CA CYS A 197 11.01 13.24 -22.21
C CYS A 197 11.84 12.74 -21.03
N ASN A 198 11.23 12.76 -19.86
CA ASN A 198 11.74 12.30 -18.59
C ASN A 198 10.79 11.26 -18.02
N THR A 199 11.34 10.31 -17.27
CA THR A 199 10.56 9.22 -16.65
C THR A 199 10.94 9.06 -15.20
N SER A 200 9.96 8.67 -14.37
CA SER A 200 10.23 8.24 -13.00
C SER A 200 10.97 6.90 -12.93
N GLY A 201 11.08 6.18 -14.07
CA GLY A 201 11.27 4.75 -14.07
C GLY A 201 10.05 4.02 -13.50
N THR A 202 10.07 2.69 -13.52
CA THR A 202 9.01 1.90 -12.88
C THR A 202 9.13 2.00 -11.36
N VAL A 203 8.21 2.73 -10.75
CA VAL A 203 7.95 2.71 -9.31
C VAL A 203 7.24 1.40 -8.99
N VAL A 204 7.87 0.55 -8.18
CA VAL A 204 7.23 -0.63 -7.61
C VAL A 204 6.48 -0.17 -6.36
N PRO A 205 5.14 -0.26 -6.32
CA PRO A 205 4.36 0.13 -5.14
C PRO A 205 4.80 -0.62 -3.88
N ASP A 206 4.95 0.10 -2.77
CA ASP A 206 5.24 -0.45 -1.45
C ASP A 206 4.08 -0.10 -0.48
N PRO A 207 3.62 -1.02 0.39
CA PRO A 207 2.58 -0.71 1.37
C PRO A 207 2.97 0.40 2.38
N ASP A 208 4.27 0.61 2.62
CA ASP A 208 4.80 1.66 3.51
C ASP A 208 4.91 3.03 2.82
N ASP A 209 4.57 3.14 1.52
CA ASP A 209 4.56 4.41 0.80
C ASP A 209 3.61 5.40 1.49
N PRO A 210 4.08 6.62 1.83
CA PRO A 210 3.33 7.55 2.68
C PRO A 210 1.89 7.74 2.23
N GLY A 211 0.94 7.40 3.12
CA GLY A 211 -0.53 7.48 3.01
C GLY A 211 -1.22 6.47 2.10
N SER A 212 -0.51 5.46 1.63
CA SER A 212 -1.14 4.19 1.26
C SER A 212 -1.93 3.63 2.46
N THR A 213 -3.11 3.06 2.22
CA THR A 213 -4.00 2.51 3.27
C THR A 213 -4.78 1.31 2.76
N GLY A 214 -4.97 0.29 3.60
CA GLY A 214 -5.68 -0.93 3.20
C GLY A 214 -5.00 -1.73 2.08
N VAL A 215 -3.69 -1.52 1.86
CA VAL A 215 -2.84 -2.29 0.96
C VAL A 215 -1.76 -3.03 1.74
N GLY A 216 -1.30 -4.16 1.22
CA GLY A 216 -0.23 -4.98 1.80
C GLY A 216 0.75 -5.43 0.72
N ALA A 217 1.93 -5.89 1.13
CA ALA A 217 2.93 -6.39 0.20
C ALA A 217 2.38 -7.61 -0.57
N ASN A 218 2.61 -7.65 -1.88
CA ASN A 218 2.26 -8.80 -2.72
C ASN A 218 3.08 -10.04 -2.30
N PRO A 219 2.47 -11.11 -1.78
CA PRO A 219 3.21 -12.28 -1.31
C PRO A 219 3.82 -13.12 -2.45
N SER A 220 3.39 -12.90 -3.69
CA SER A 220 3.78 -13.70 -4.86
C SER A 220 4.77 -13.00 -5.79
N GLY A 221 5.22 -11.77 -5.45
CA GLY A 221 6.09 -10.99 -6.32
C GLY A 221 6.17 -9.51 -5.92
N PRO A 222 6.70 -8.63 -6.78
CA PRO A 222 6.76 -7.21 -6.51
C PRO A 222 5.36 -6.56 -6.47
N GLY A 223 5.24 -5.43 -5.77
CA GLY A 223 4.06 -4.59 -5.73
C GLY A 223 3.15 -4.78 -4.52
N VAL A 224 1.95 -4.19 -4.61
CA VAL A 224 0.93 -4.23 -3.56
C VAL A 224 -0.31 -5.00 -3.99
N VAL A 225 -0.97 -5.57 -2.99
CA VAL A 225 -2.32 -6.12 -3.03
C VAL A 225 -3.18 -5.39 -2.01
N LEU A 226 -4.49 -5.64 -1.98
CA LEU A 226 -5.32 -5.34 -0.83
C LEU A 226 -4.70 -5.98 0.40
N GLY A 227 -4.43 -5.13 1.38
CA GLY A 227 -3.96 -5.57 2.67
C GLY A 227 -5.12 -6.26 3.33
N VAL A 228 -4.95 -7.55 3.63
CA VAL A 228 -5.32 -7.98 4.98
C VAL A 228 -4.39 -7.15 5.85
N GLU A 229 -4.84 -6.02 6.39
CA GLU A 229 -3.96 -5.18 7.20
C GLU A 229 -3.21 -6.11 8.17
N ASP A 230 -1.88 -6.12 8.08
CA ASP A 230 -1.10 -6.11 9.30
C ASP A 230 -1.56 -4.84 10.00
N ILE A 231 -2.60 -4.98 10.82
CA ILE A 231 -3.03 -3.95 11.73
C ILE A 231 -1.76 -3.66 12.53
N HIS A 232 -1.05 -2.56 12.24
CA HIS A 232 0.17 -2.15 12.97
C HIS A 232 -0.14 -1.73 14.42
N ALA A 233 -1.25 -2.22 14.93
CA ALA A 233 -1.90 -1.93 16.16
C ALA A 233 -2.95 -3.03 16.44
N ALA A 234 -2.62 -4.30 16.26
CA ALA A 234 -3.50 -5.40 16.65
C ALA A 234 -3.68 -5.34 18.18
N PHE A 235 -4.75 -4.66 18.60
CA PHE A 235 -5.03 -4.36 19.98
C PHE A 235 -6.39 -4.91 20.39
N VAL A 236 -6.47 -5.32 21.64
CA VAL A 236 -7.72 -5.65 22.31
C VAL A 236 -8.09 -4.47 23.20
N TRP A 237 -9.25 -3.88 22.97
CA TRP A 237 -9.74 -2.70 23.67
C TRP A 237 -10.83 -3.07 24.68
N VAL A 238 -10.51 -2.99 25.97
CA VAL A 238 -11.37 -3.52 27.02
C VAL A 238 -11.92 -2.39 27.87
N PRO A 239 -13.19 -1.97 27.66
CA PRO A 239 -13.84 -0.99 28.50
C PRO A 239 -14.07 -1.53 29.91
N ASN A 240 -13.57 -0.79 30.89
CA ASN A 240 -13.63 -1.09 32.32
C ASN A 240 -14.75 -0.26 32.95
N THR A 241 -15.98 -0.81 32.89
CA THR A 241 -17.22 -0.09 33.21
C THR A 241 -17.20 0.47 34.64
N GLU A 242 -16.74 -0.31 35.62
CA GLU A 242 -16.67 0.11 37.03
C GLU A 242 -15.48 1.03 37.35
N GLU A 243 -14.68 1.43 36.35
CA GLU A 243 -13.50 2.26 36.53
C GLU A 243 -13.56 3.57 35.73
N GLY A 244 -14.38 3.64 34.68
CA GLY A 244 -14.41 4.78 33.75
C GLY A 244 -13.17 4.85 32.88
N SER A 245 -12.67 3.68 32.47
CA SER A 245 -11.46 3.59 31.65
C SER A 245 -11.57 2.54 30.55
N VAL A 246 -10.62 2.53 29.63
CA VAL A 246 -10.41 1.45 28.66
C VAL A 246 -8.97 0.96 28.75
N SER A 247 -8.78 -0.35 28.79
CA SER A 247 -7.47 -1.01 28.68
C SER A 247 -7.16 -1.34 27.23
N LYS A 248 -5.93 -1.08 26.79
CA LYS A 248 -5.39 -1.43 25.47
C LYS A 248 -4.36 -2.55 25.64
N LEU A 249 -4.62 -3.71 25.06
CA LEU A 249 -3.72 -4.85 25.14
C LEU A 249 -3.15 -5.17 23.77
N GLU A 250 -1.87 -5.52 23.71
CA GLU A 250 -1.26 -6.08 22.51
C GLU A 250 -1.83 -7.48 22.22
N ILE A 251 -2.30 -7.75 21.01
CA ILE A 251 -2.97 -9.01 20.68
C ILE A 251 -2.06 -10.23 20.84
N ALA A 252 -0.79 -10.10 20.45
CA ALA A 252 0.15 -11.21 20.38
C ALA A 252 0.58 -11.67 21.78
N THR A 253 0.73 -10.73 22.72
CA THR A 253 1.23 -11.04 24.07
C THR A 253 0.16 -10.94 25.15
N GLY A 254 -0.95 -10.23 24.89
CA GLY A 254 -1.96 -9.85 25.88
C GLY A 254 -1.46 -8.83 26.90
N THR A 255 -0.30 -8.20 26.66
CA THR A 255 0.26 -7.18 27.56
C THR A 255 -0.59 -5.93 27.50
N GLU A 256 -1.04 -5.43 28.66
CA GLU A 256 -1.69 -4.12 28.75
C GLU A 256 -0.64 -3.02 28.49
N LEU A 257 -0.80 -2.30 27.38
CA LEU A 257 0.10 -1.23 26.94
C LEU A 257 -0.30 0.11 27.54
N GLY A 258 -1.59 0.33 27.79
CA GLY A 258 -2.09 1.56 28.35
C GLY A 258 -3.52 1.42 28.87
N ARG A 259 -3.87 2.26 29.84
CA ARG A 259 -5.22 2.34 30.39
C ARG A 259 -5.66 3.79 30.44
N TYR A 260 -6.72 4.11 29.70
CA TYR A 260 -7.11 5.49 29.40
C TYR A 260 -8.38 5.84 30.14
N ARG A 261 -8.43 7.00 30.80
CA ARG A 261 -9.70 7.51 31.37
C ARG A 261 -10.60 8.01 30.25
N VAL A 262 -11.85 7.58 30.24
CA VAL A 262 -12.82 7.89 29.18
C VAL A 262 -14.12 8.46 29.75
N GLY A 263 -14.95 8.99 28.86
CA GLY A 263 -16.19 9.66 29.22
C GLY A 263 -15.98 11.07 29.74
N GLN A 264 -17.00 11.58 30.43
CA GLN A 264 -17.05 12.94 30.94
C GLN A 264 -16.23 13.11 32.23
N THR A 265 -16.17 12.08 33.09
CA THR A 265 -15.51 12.18 34.40
C THR A 265 -14.28 11.30 34.57
N GLY A 266 -14.10 10.29 33.72
CA GLY A 266 -13.05 9.30 33.89
C GLY A 266 -13.23 8.46 35.15
N THR A 267 -14.48 8.22 35.57
CA THR A 267 -14.82 7.41 36.76
C THR A 267 -15.90 6.39 36.43
N ASN A 268 -16.23 5.54 37.41
CA ASN A 268 -17.30 4.55 37.29
C ASN A 268 -18.66 5.14 36.88
N ASN A 269 -18.90 6.44 37.12
CA ASN A 269 -20.12 7.10 36.69
C ASN A 269 -20.26 7.18 35.16
N ASP A 270 -19.18 7.05 34.39
CA ASP A 270 -19.26 7.09 32.93
C ASP A 270 -19.78 5.78 32.32
N ALA A 271 -19.54 4.65 32.99
CA ALA A 271 -19.95 3.30 32.58
C ALA A 271 -19.68 3.00 31.07
N PRO A 272 -18.43 3.10 30.59
CA PRO A 272 -18.06 2.75 29.21
C PRO A 272 -18.38 1.28 28.93
N SER A 273 -18.92 0.98 27.75
CA SER A 273 -19.29 -0.41 27.42
C SER A 273 -19.37 -0.77 25.93
N ARG A 274 -19.54 0.20 25.02
CA ARG A 274 -19.61 -0.08 23.58
C ARG A 274 -18.32 0.35 22.92
N THR A 275 -17.74 -0.52 22.10
CA THR A 275 -16.50 -0.23 21.37
C THR A 275 -16.71 -0.41 19.88
N ALA A 276 -15.99 0.37 19.10
CA ALA A 276 -15.76 0.11 17.69
C ALA A 276 -14.40 0.67 17.31
N VAL A 277 -13.71 0.01 16.39
CA VAL A 277 -12.39 0.46 15.92
C VAL A 277 -12.54 0.94 14.48
N ASP A 278 -11.83 2.01 14.14
CA ASP A 278 -12.02 2.73 12.89
C ASP A 278 -11.00 2.37 11.80
N GLY A 279 -11.10 3.10 10.69
CA GLY A 279 -10.25 2.94 9.52
C GLY A 279 -8.74 2.98 9.77
N PHE A 280 -8.33 3.58 10.88
CA PHE A 280 -6.94 3.80 11.26
C PHE A 280 -6.52 2.96 12.48
N GLY A 281 -7.38 2.05 12.95
CA GLY A 281 -7.13 1.29 14.18
C GLY A 281 -7.40 2.09 15.46
N ASP A 282 -7.98 3.29 15.36
CA ASP A 282 -8.34 4.08 16.55
C ASP A 282 -9.64 3.56 17.17
N LEU A 283 -9.68 3.56 18.49
CA LEU A 283 -10.85 3.13 19.24
C LEU A 283 -11.85 4.27 19.43
N TYR A 284 -13.13 3.95 19.23
CA TYR A 284 -14.27 4.69 19.78
C TYR A 284 -14.86 3.90 20.94
N VAL A 285 -15.13 4.57 22.05
CA VAL A 285 -15.86 3.98 23.18
C VAL A 285 -17.02 4.85 23.60
N ALA A 286 -18.23 4.28 23.62
CA ALA A 286 -19.41 4.95 24.13
C ALA A 286 -19.61 4.65 25.63
N ALA A 287 -19.87 5.72 26.36
CA ALA A 287 -20.09 5.77 27.80
C ALA A 287 -21.54 6.22 28.06
N GLN A 288 -22.24 5.41 28.86
CA GLN A 288 -23.67 5.56 29.11
C GLN A 288 -23.99 6.77 29.98
N ALA A 289 -23.06 7.12 30.88
CA ALA A 289 -23.27 7.94 32.06
C ALA A 289 -24.37 7.37 32.99
N ASP A 290 -23.97 6.77 34.11
CA ASP A 290 -24.88 6.32 35.17
C ASP A 290 -25.74 7.51 35.63
N VAL A 291 -27.06 7.34 35.52
CA VAL A 291 -28.06 8.38 35.78
C VAL A 291 -28.01 8.79 37.26
N SER A 292 -27.24 9.84 37.54
CA SER A 292 -27.27 10.58 38.79
C SER A 292 -27.95 11.93 38.56
N PRO A 293 -28.65 12.50 39.55
CA PRO A 293 -29.24 13.84 39.44
C PRO A 293 -28.24 14.95 39.06
N VAL A 294 -26.94 14.69 39.17
CA VAL A 294 -25.84 15.63 38.86
C VAL A 294 -25.12 15.24 37.56
N MET A 295 -25.19 13.99 37.13
CA MET A 295 -24.43 13.43 36.02
C MET A 295 -25.36 12.60 35.15
N ASN A 296 -25.70 13.14 33.98
CA ASN A 296 -26.73 12.58 33.13
C ASN A 296 -26.39 12.89 31.66
N GLN A 297 -25.15 12.67 31.22
CA GLN A 297 -24.77 13.00 29.84
C GLN A 297 -23.95 11.86 29.24
N GLY A 298 -24.56 11.11 28.32
CA GLY A 298 -23.87 10.12 27.50
C GLY A 298 -22.73 10.76 26.69
N SER A 299 -21.68 9.99 26.42
CA SER A 299 -20.50 10.49 25.72
C SER A 299 -19.77 9.44 24.91
N VAL A 300 -18.92 9.88 24.00
CA VAL A 300 -17.98 9.05 23.24
C VAL A 300 -16.57 9.59 23.43
N SER A 301 -15.61 8.68 23.57
CA SER A 301 -14.18 9.00 23.56
C SER A 301 -13.52 8.32 22.37
N LYS A 302 -12.61 9.04 21.69
CA LYS A 302 -11.72 8.47 20.67
C LYS A 302 -10.31 8.34 21.22
N ILE A 303 -9.68 7.18 21.04
CA ILE A 303 -8.33 6.88 21.52
C ILE A 303 -7.49 6.36 20.36
N ALA A 304 -6.28 6.90 20.23
CA ALA A 304 -5.32 6.53 19.20
C ALA A 304 -4.92 5.05 19.26
N GLY A 305 -5.07 4.39 18.12
CA GLY A 305 -4.52 3.07 17.83
C GLY A 305 -3.01 3.12 17.81
N ASP A 306 -2.43 3.96 16.97
CA ASP A 306 -0.98 4.10 16.87
C ASP A 306 -0.45 5.34 17.63
N ALA A 307 0.80 5.27 18.10
CA ALA A 307 1.43 6.41 18.77
C ALA A 307 1.59 7.64 17.86
N SER A 308 1.73 7.43 16.55
CA SER A 308 1.82 8.50 15.54
C SER A 308 0.51 9.29 15.38
N HIS A 309 -0.63 8.73 15.78
CA HIS A 309 -1.91 9.45 15.78
C HIS A 309 -2.09 10.32 17.02
N CYS A 310 -1.29 10.09 18.08
CA CYS A 310 -1.35 10.90 19.28
C CYS A 310 -0.90 12.34 18.98
N VAL A 311 -1.48 13.30 19.70
CA VAL A 311 -1.20 14.73 19.48
C VAL A 311 -0.47 15.28 20.69
N ASP A 312 0.78 15.70 20.52
CA ASP A 312 1.54 16.47 21.51
C ASP A 312 0.87 17.85 21.68
N ARG A 313 -0.06 17.95 22.64
CA ARG A 313 -0.88 19.15 22.87
C ARG A 313 -0.15 20.17 23.71
N ASN A 314 0.79 19.73 24.54
CA ASN A 314 1.57 20.62 25.38
C ASN A 314 2.87 21.11 24.71
N VAL A 315 3.19 20.60 23.52
CA VAL A 315 4.35 20.94 22.70
C VAL A 315 5.66 20.69 23.47
N SER A 316 5.69 19.59 24.23
CA SER A 316 6.86 19.18 25.01
C SER A 316 7.92 18.47 24.17
N GLY A 317 7.56 17.98 22.98
CA GLY A 317 8.38 17.13 22.13
C GLY A 317 8.28 15.63 22.48
N THR A 318 7.40 15.25 23.40
CA THR A 318 7.15 13.86 23.81
C THR A 318 5.66 13.62 24.01
N ILE A 319 5.17 12.44 23.61
CA ILE A 319 3.77 12.06 23.83
C ILE A 319 3.54 11.64 25.29
N ASP A 320 2.77 12.43 26.02
CA ASP A 320 2.29 12.13 27.37
C ASP A 320 1.08 11.18 27.33
N THR A 321 1.33 9.89 27.51
CA THR A 321 0.28 8.85 27.43
C THR A 321 0.32 7.87 28.59
N SER A 322 -0.82 7.26 28.88
CA SER A 322 -0.96 6.23 29.92
C SER A 322 -0.18 4.96 29.55
N VAL A 323 0.55 4.38 30.51
CA VAL A 323 1.40 3.19 30.30
C VAL A 323 0.99 2.06 31.24
N GLY A 324 0.73 0.88 30.66
CA GLY A 324 0.17 -0.27 31.36
C GLY A 324 -1.11 0.09 32.12
N ALA A 325 -1.25 -0.40 33.34
CA ALA A 325 -2.38 -0.08 34.20
C ALA A 325 -2.36 1.36 34.78
N THR A 326 -1.27 2.11 34.59
CA THR A 326 -1.11 3.47 35.14
C THR A 326 -1.79 4.48 34.25
N ARG A 327 -2.84 5.12 34.78
CA ARG A 327 -3.67 6.07 34.05
C ARG A 327 -3.27 7.51 34.34
N LEU A 328 -3.16 8.31 33.29
CA LEU A 328 -3.05 9.76 33.43
C LEU A 328 -4.37 10.39 33.92
N PRO A 329 -4.32 11.60 34.49
CA PRO A 329 -5.52 12.39 34.76
C PRO A 329 -6.40 12.56 33.52
N LEU A 330 -7.70 12.76 33.74
CA LEU A 330 -8.64 12.93 32.65
C LEU A 330 -8.30 14.22 31.85
N GLY A 331 -8.15 14.09 30.54
CA GLY A 331 -7.87 15.20 29.64
C GLY A 331 -6.40 15.61 29.53
N THR A 332 -5.49 14.91 30.22
CA THR A 332 -4.04 15.13 30.05
C THR A 332 -3.38 14.08 29.16
N ASP A 333 -4.09 13.03 28.78
CA ASP A 333 -3.56 11.96 27.92
C ASP A 333 -3.61 12.37 26.44
N GLU A 334 -2.45 12.39 25.80
CA GLU A 334 -2.24 12.86 24.43
C GLU A 334 -2.66 11.86 23.36
N CYS A 335 -2.88 10.60 23.74
CA CYS A 335 -3.45 9.58 22.88
C CYS A 335 -4.97 9.47 22.99
N VAL A 336 -5.62 10.12 23.97
CA VAL A 336 -7.07 10.32 23.96
C VAL A 336 -7.40 11.50 23.05
N LEU A 337 -7.67 11.23 21.77
CA LEU A 337 -7.80 12.23 20.70
C LEU A 337 -8.88 13.27 20.99
N TRP A 338 -10.06 12.81 21.38
CA TRP A 338 -11.16 13.68 21.81
C TRP A 338 -12.18 12.94 22.66
N ARG A 339 -13.01 13.71 23.37
CA ARG A 339 -14.15 13.24 24.15
C ARG A 339 -15.31 14.19 23.92
N ALA A 340 -16.47 13.67 23.55
CA ALA A 340 -17.62 14.47 23.16
C ALA A 340 -18.91 13.95 23.82
N PRO A 341 -19.81 14.83 24.28
CA PRO A 341 -21.17 14.42 24.66
C PRO A 341 -21.94 13.94 23.43
N VAL A 342 -22.84 12.98 23.62
CA VAL A 342 -23.75 12.49 22.58
C VAL A 342 -25.16 12.35 23.16
N GLY A 343 -26.16 12.72 22.37
CA GLY A 343 -27.56 12.78 22.79
C GLY A 343 -27.87 13.89 23.78
N ASP A 344 -29.15 14.03 24.12
CA ASP A 344 -29.60 14.98 25.13
C ASP A 344 -29.11 14.58 26.53
N PRO A 345 -29.13 15.48 27.52
CA PRO A 345 -28.93 15.10 28.91
C PRO A 345 -29.91 13.98 29.34
N GLY A 346 -29.38 12.78 29.55
CA GLY A 346 -30.09 11.56 29.90
C GLY A 346 -30.15 10.53 28.80
N ALA A 347 -29.62 10.84 27.61
CA ALA A 347 -29.36 9.87 26.57
C ALA A 347 -28.43 8.76 27.08
N VAL A 348 -28.76 7.52 26.75
CA VAL A 348 -28.02 6.31 27.16
C VAL A 348 -27.44 5.62 25.92
N PRO A 349 -26.20 5.96 25.52
CA PRO A 349 -25.49 5.27 24.44
C PRO A 349 -25.37 3.76 24.68
N ARG A 350 -25.99 2.98 23.80
CA ARG A 350 -26.10 1.52 23.91
C ARG A 350 -25.82 0.79 22.61
N ALA A 351 -25.55 1.48 21.51
CA ALA A 351 -25.06 0.87 20.29
C ALA A 351 -23.94 1.74 19.70
N LEU A 352 -22.94 1.10 19.10
CA LEU A 352 -21.84 1.79 18.43
C LEU A 352 -21.39 0.92 17.26
N ALA A 353 -21.24 1.52 16.08
CA ALA A 353 -20.62 0.91 14.92
C ALA A 353 -19.88 2.00 14.13
N VAL A 354 -18.83 1.63 13.41
CA VAL A 354 -18.18 2.54 12.45
C VAL A 354 -18.58 2.10 11.05
N HIS A 355 -19.30 2.96 10.33
CA HIS A 355 -19.57 2.73 8.91
C HIS A 355 -18.29 2.96 8.11
N VAL A 356 -17.96 2.03 7.22
CA VAL A 356 -16.77 2.11 6.37
C VAL A 356 -16.86 3.36 5.48
N GLY A 357 -15.80 4.17 5.48
CA GLY A 357 -15.68 5.32 4.58
C GLY A 357 -14.91 4.96 3.31
N ALA A 358 -14.59 5.96 2.49
CA ALA A 358 -13.61 5.79 1.44
C ALA A 358 -12.29 5.24 2.02
N VAL A 359 -11.53 4.53 1.20
CA VAL A 359 -10.19 4.09 1.53
C VAL A 359 -9.36 5.25 2.09
N GLY A 360 -8.57 4.99 3.13
CA GLY A 360 -7.74 6.01 3.78
C GLY A 360 -8.50 6.97 4.68
N THR A 361 -9.74 6.64 5.04
CA THR A 361 -10.53 7.41 6.02
C THR A 361 -10.83 6.57 7.25
N ALA A 362 -11.01 7.25 8.39
CA ALA A 362 -11.49 6.64 9.62
C ALA A 362 -12.85 5.94 9.45
N GLY A 363 -13.64 6.30 8.43
CA GLY A 363 -15.07 5.98 8.40
C GLY A 363 -15.87 6.89 9.33
N SER A 364 -17.15 6.55 9.50
CA SER A 364 -18.11 7.37 10.24
C SER A 364 -18.66 6.62 11.46
N PRO A 365 -18.34 7.05 12.70
CA PRO A 365 -18.91 6.47 13.91
C PRO A 365 -20.40 6.81 14.06
N TRP A 366 -21.22 5.79 14.27
CA TRP A 366 -22.65 5.87 14.52
C TRP A 366 -22.97 5.35 15.91
N VAL A 367 -23.58 6.20 16.74
CA VAL A 367 -23.87 5.91 18.15
C VAL A 367 -25.38 5.88 18.38
N GLY A 368 -25.91 4.73 18.78
CA GLY A 368 -27.33 4.57 19.10
C GLY A 368 -27.61 4.80 20.57
N THR A 369 -28.56 5.68 20.89
CA THR A 369 -29.03 5.95 22.25
C THR A 369 -30.34 5.21 22.50
N TRP A 370 -30.35 4.40 23.57
CA TRP A 370 -31.41 3.45 23.88
C TRP A 370 -32.77 4.11 24.14
N ASN A 371 -32.77 5.16 24.96
CA ASN A 371 -33.99 5.81 25.44
C ASN A 371 -34.55 6.86 24.48
N GLU A 372 -33.71 7.43 23.60
CA GLU A 372 -34.17 8.37 22.58
C GLU A 372 -34.57 7.66 21.28
N GLN A 373 -34.20 6.38 21.11
CA GLN A 373 -34.42 5.63 19.87
C GLN A 373 -33.83 6.34 18.66
N ARG A 374 -32.57 6.78 18.81
CA ARG A 374 -31.89 7.61 17.81
C ARG A 374 -30.44 7.19 17.66
N PHE A 375 -29.95 7.25 16.43
CA PHE A 375 -28.53 7.18 16.11
C PHE A 375 -27.97 8.56 15.81
N TYR A 376 -26.74 8.80 16.25
CA TYR A 376 -25.97 10.03 16.01
C TYR A 376 -24.71 9.66 15.22
N ARG A 377 -24.52 10.25 14.04
CA ARG A 377 -23.25 10.19 13.32
C ARG A 377 -22.32 11.25 13.89
N LEU A 378 -21.13 10.87 14.32
CA LEU A 378 -20.13 11.83 14.80
C LEU A 378 -19.07 12.10 13.73
N ASP A 379 -18.55 13.32 13.69
CA ASP A 379 -17.35 13.65 12.92
C ASP A 379 -16.14 12.94 13.56
N PRO A 380 -15.41 12.09 12.82
CA PRO A 380 -14.30 11.31 13.37
C PRO A 380 -13.13 12.17 13.88
N ARG A 381 -13.04 13.44 13.46
CA ARG A 381 -11.94 14.35 13.82
C ARG A 381 -12.14 15.02 15.18
N ASN A 382 -13.38 15.28 15.58
CA ASN A 382 -13.68 16.08 16.77
C ASN A 382 -14.87 15.60 17.61
N GLY A 383 -15.60 14.58 17.17
CA GLY A 383 -16.74 14.02 17.88
C GLY A 383 -18.02 14.86 17.83
N SER A 384 -18.07 15.94 17.04
CA SER A 384 -19.29 16.73 16.87
C SER A 384 -20.36 15.95 16.10
N VAL A 385 -21.64 16.15 16.44
CA VAL A 385 -22.76 15.48 15.75
C VAL A 385 -22.89 16.04 14.33
N ALA A 386 -22.71 15.17 13.35
CA ALA A 386 -22.83 15.48 11.93
C ALA A 386 -24.22 15.12 11.37
N ASP A 387 -24.87 14.10 11.92
CA ASP A 387 -26.18 13.64 11.45
C ASP A 387 -26.93 12.84 12.51
N THR A 388 -28.24 12.65 12.31
CA THR A 388 -29.09 11.85 13.18
C THR A 388 -30.12 11.02 12.41
N VAL A 389 -30.36 9.79 12.87
CA VAL A 389 -31.41 8.91 12.33
C VAL A 389 -32.28 8.41 13.48
N ASP A 390 -33.57 8.75 13.43
CA ASP A 390 -34.57 8.17 14.34
C ASP A 390 -34.89 6.74 13.92
N VAL A 391 -34.97 5.83 14.90
CA VAL A 391 -35.24 4.41 14.69
C VAL A 391 -36.45 3.96 15.50
N GLU A 392 -37.02 2.81 15.13
CA GLU A 392 -38.26 2.30 15.73
C GLU A 392 -38.00 1.28 16.83
N VAL A 393 -36.76 0.81 16.96
CA VAL A 393 -36.28 -0.04 18.05
C VAL A 393 -35.49 0.76 19.08
N LYS A 394 -35.35 0.25 20.30
CA LYS A 394 -34.38 0.77 21.29
C LYS A 394 -33.01 0.14 21.04
N PRO A 395 -32.01 0.91 20.54
CA PRO A 395 -30.71 0.35 20.14
C PRO A 395 -29.97 -0.31 21.31
N PHE A 396 -29.57 -1.56 21.16
CA PHE A 396 -28.80 -2.31 22.17
C PHE A 396 -27.44 -2.83 21.68
N GLY A 397 -27.32 -3.03 20.39
CA GLY A 397 -26.10 -3.35 19.67
C GLY A 397 -26.21 -2.84 18.24
N ALA A 398 -25.07 -2.62 17.60
CA ALA A 398 -25.00 -2.27 16.19
C ALA A 398 -23.77 -2.88 15.53
N VAL A 399 -23.89 -3.13 14.24
CA VAL A 399 -22.80 -3.56 13.36
C VAL A 399 -23.00 -2.94 11.98
N ALA A 400 -21.92 -2.51 11.34
CA ALA A 400 -21.94 -2.01 9.97
C ALA A 400 -21.70 -3.18 9.00
N ALA A 401 -22.50 -3.27 7.94
CA ALA A 401 -22.34 -4.26 6.88
C ALA A 401 -22.70 -3.64 5.53
N GLY A 402 -21.68 -3.42 4.68
CA GLY A 402 -21.83 -2.58 3.48
C GLY A 402 -22.35 -1.18 3.87
N ASP A 403 -23.32 -0.67 3.11
CA ASP A 403 -23.94 0.63 3.36
C ASP A 403 -24.89 0.68 4.58
N TRP A 404 -25.11 -0.46 5.24
CA TRP A 404 -26.14 -0.59 6.28
C TRP A 404 -25.55 -0.59 7.68
N ILE A 405 -26.22 0.12 8.59
CA ILE A 405 -26.09 -0.10 10.03
C ILE A 405 -27.22 -1.02 10.46
N TRP A 406 -26.86 -2.23 10.88
CA TRP A 406 -27.80 -3.17 11.51
C TRP A 406 -27.86 -2.92 13.02
N ILE A 407 -29.05 -3.07 13.58
CA ILE A 407 -29.36 -2.73 14.96
C ILE A 407 -30.04 -3.92 15.61
N SER A 408 -29.54 -4.37 16.77
CA SER A 408 -30.29 -5.24 17.67
C SER A 408 -31.11 -4.38 18.64
N GLY A 409 -32.40 -4.67 18.74
CA GLY A 409 -33.35 -3.89 19.51
C GLY A 409 -34.18 -4.76 20.45
N ARG A 410 -34.09 -4.50 21.75
CA ARG A 410 -34.85 -5.27 22.76
C ARG A 410 -36.27 -4.77 22.99
N GLU A 411 -36.53 -3.54 22.58
CA GLU A 411 -37.85 -2.91 22.63
C GLU A 411 -38.18 -2.23 21.29
N PRO A 412 -39.46 -2.12 20.89
CA PRO A 412 -40.63 -2.69 21.57
C PRO A 412 -40.57 -4.21 21.64
N ALA A 413 -41.26 -4.81 22.63
CA ALA A 413 -41.34 -6.27 22.73
C ALA A 413 -42.41 -6.81 21.75
N PRO A 414 -42.18 -7.96 21.09
CA PRO A 414 -40.97 -8.79 21.13
C PRO A 414 -39.75 -8.13 20.48
N ALA A 415 -38.56 -8.48 20.95
CA ALA A 415 -37.29 -7.99 20.44
C ALA A 415 -37.16 -8.23 18.92
N GLY A 416 -36.30 -7.46 18.27
CA GLY A 416 -36.13 -7.52 16.82
C GLY A 416 -34.85 -6.87 16.33
N ILE A 417 -34.75 -6.79 15.01
CA ILE A 417 -33.67 -6.10 14.31
C ILE A 417 -34.24 -5.02 13.40
N GLN A 418 -33.44 -3.99 13.18
CA GLN A 418 -33.72 -2.94 12.21
C GLN A 418 -32.43 -2.55 11.54
N ARG A 419 -32.51 -1.92 10.35
CA ARG A 419 -31.33 -1.32 9.72
C ARG A 419 -31.68 0.02 9.07
N PHE A 420 -30.65 0.85 8.90
CA PHE A 420 -30.74 2.05 8.09
C PHE A 420 -29.50 2.21 7.21
N SER A 421 -29.65 2.89 6.08
CA SER A 421 -28.55 3.23 5.19
C SER A 421 -27.72 4.34 5.83
N ALA A 422 -26.43 4.11 6.06
CA ALA A 422 -25.52 5.11 6.62
C ALA A 422 -25.29 6.31 5.68
N ALA A 423 -25.46 6.10 4.36
CA ALA A 423 -25.31 7.14 3.35
C ALA A 423 -26.53 8.07 3.29
N THR A 424 -27.74 7.53 3.42
CA THR A 424 -28.99 8.28 3.16
C THR A 424 -29.89 8.48 4.37
N GLY A 425 -29.66 7.74 5.45
CA GLY A 425 -30.58 7.63 6.59
C GLY A 425 -31.86 6.83 6.28
N GLY A 426 -31.97 6.22 5.09
CA GLY A 426 -33.13 5.41 4.71
C GLY A 426 -33.34 4.23 5.64
N LEU A 427 -34.48 4.17 6.31
CA LEU A 427 -34.81 3.21 7.36
C LEU A 427 -35.66 2.05 6.82
N ASP A 428 -35.26 0.82 7.12
CA ASP A 428 -36.07 -0.37 6.84
C ASP A 428 -37.04 -0.69 7.99
N PRO A 429 -38.17 -1.38 7.71
CA PRO A 429 -39.10 -1.82 8.75
C PRO A 429 -38.43 -2.73 9.78
N VAL A 430 -38.93 -2.70 11.02
CA VAL A 430 -38.49 -3.63 12.08
C VAL A 430 -38.83 -5.07 11.70
N VAL A 431 -37.84 -5.95 11.78
CA VAL A 431 -38.01 -7.39 11.68
C VAL A 431 -38.10 -7.97 13.08
N THR A 432 -39.28 -8.49 13.42
CA THR A 432 -39.53 -9.16 14.69
C THR A 432 -38.76 -10.47 14.78
N ALA A 433 -38.01 -10.66 15.87
CA ALA A 433 -37.31 -11.91 16.13
C ALA A 433 -38.26 -12.98 16.73
N PRO A 434 -37.99 -14.29 16.52
CA PRO A 434 -38.68 -15.37 17.22
C PRO A 434 -38.62 -15.22 18.75
N ALA A 435 -39.56 -15.81 19.48
CA ALA A 435 -39.69 -15.61 20.93
C ALA A 435 -38.48 -16.13 21.73
N GLU A 436 -37.78 -17.13 21.20
CA GLU A 436 -36.53 -17.69 21.72
C GLU A 436 -35.30 -16.81 21.41
N CYS A 437 -35.43 -15.85 20.50
CA CYS A 437 -34.39 -14.95 20.07
C CYS A 437 -34.50 -13.63 20.83
N ASP A 438 -33.54 -13.41 21.73
CA ASP A 438 -33.31 -12.11 22.35
C ASP A 438 -32.35 -11.31 21.45
N ALA A 439 -32.44 -9.98 21.48
CA ALA A 439 -31.67 -9.10 20.60
C ALA A 439 -30.62 -8.33 21.43
N TYR A 440 -29.52 -9.00 21.75
CA TYR A 440 -28.44 -8.47 22.60
C TYR A 440 -27.22 -8.06 21.78
N GLY A 441 -26.18 -8.92 21.72
CA GLY A 441 -25.07 -8.76 20.78
C GLY A 441 -25.52 -9.02 19.34
N ILE A 442 -24.84 -8.42 18.38
CA ILE A 442 -25.13 -8.54 16.95
C ILE A 442 -23.83 -8.69 16.18
N ALA A 443 -23.81 -9.55 15.17
CA ALA A 443 -22.71 -9.68 14.21
C ALA A 443 -23.29 -10.03 12.83
N VAL A 444 -22.52 -9.80 11.77
CA VAL A 444 -22.89 -10.13 10.39
C VAL A 444 -21.79 -10.94 9.75
N ASP A 445 -22.17 -11.98 9.00
CA ASP A 445 -21.21 -12.80 8.25
C ASP A 445 -20.97 -12.31 6.82
N ALA A 446 -20.04 -12.95 6.10
CA ALA A 446 -19.68 -12.53 4.75
C ALA A 446 -20.84 -12.62 3.73
N SER A 447 -21.88 -13.41 4.04
CA SER A 447 -23.09 -13.53 3.20
C SER A 447 -24.17 -12.51 3.58
N GLY A 448 -23.91 -11.63 4.55
CA GLY A 448 -24.87 -10.64 5.04
C GLY A 448 -25.92 -11.20 6.00
N ARG A 449 -25.75 -12.42 6.52
CA ARG A 449 -26.66 -13.00 7.52
C ARG A 449 -26.35 -12.44 8.90
N VAL A 450 -27.41 -12.10 9.63
CA VAL A 450 -27.32 -11.37 10.90
C VAL A 450 -27.43 -12.36 12.06
N TYR A 451 -26.45 -12.36 12.96
CA TYR A 451 -26.45 -13.18 14.16
C TYR A 451 -26.80 -12.34 15.39
N LEU A 452 -27.60 -12.91 16.29
CA LEU A 452 -28.02 -12.30 17.54
C LEU A 452 -27.66 -13.16 18.73
N GLY A 453 -26.96 -12.54 19.68
CA GLY A 453 -26.80 -13.06 21.04
C GLY A 453 -27.99 -12.73 21.93
N GLY A 454 -28.12 -13.46 23.04
CA GLY A 454 -29.26 -13.34 23.93
C GLY A 454 -28.98 -13.79 25.37
N THR A 455 -30.01 -13.73 26.21
CA THR A 455 -29.93 -14.22 27.61
C THR A 455 -30.22 -15.72 27.77
N GLY A 456 -30.78 -16.35 26.72
CA GLY A 456 -31.05 -17.78 26.67
C GLY A 456 -29.81 -18.64 26.40
N SER A 457 -30.05 -19.91 26.09
CA SER A 457 -29.03 -20.91 25.74
C SER A 457 -28.89 -21.13 24.24
N SER A 458 -29.09 -20.08 23.45
CA SER A 458 -29.02 -20.11 21.99
C SER A 458 -28.66 -18.74 21.45
N ILE A 459 -28.01 -18.73 20.28
CA ILE A 459 -27.98 -17.58 19.39
C ILE A 459 -28.95 -17.81 18.23
N CYS A 460 -29.35 -16.73 17.58
CA CYS A 460 -30.21 -16.78 16.41
C CYS A 460 -29.52 -16.17 15.20
N ARG A 461 -29.81 -16.71 14.02
CA ARG A 461 -29.38 -16.16 12.73
C ARG A 461 -30.60 -15.77 11.91
N TYR A 462 -30.60 -14.56 11.38
CA TYR A 462 -31.55 -14.07 10.40
C TYR A 462 -30.88 -14.00 9.03
N ASP A 463 -31.57 -14.47 7.99
CA ASP A 463 -31.12 -14.35 6.61
C ASP A 463 -31.96 -13.30 5.87
N PRO A 464 -31.38 -12.13 5.52
CA PRO A 464 -32.12 -11.09 4.81
C PRO A 464 -32.55 -11.48 3.39
N ALA A 465 -31.93 -12.49 2.77
CA ALA A 465 -32.23 -12.87 1.40
C ALA A 465 -33.62 -13.53 1.27
N ASP A 466 -34.04 -14.28 2.29
CA ASP A 466 -35.33 -14.99 2.30
C ASP A 466 -36.19 -14.73 3.54
N GLY A 467 -35.68 -13.97 4.50
CA GLY A 467 -36.36 -13.63 5.76
C GLY A 467 -36.41 -14.77 6.77
N SER A 468 -35.62 -15.83 6.59
CA SER A 468 -35.63 -17.00 7.45
C SER A 468 -34.84 -16.79 8.75
N TRP A 469 -35.25 -17.52 9.79
CA TRP A 469 -34.57 -17.56 11.08
C TRP A 469 -34.06 -18.97 11.37
N LEU A 470 -32.86 -19.06 11.96
CA LEU A 470 -32.27 -20.28 12.47
C LEU A 470 -31.83 -20.08 13.91
N THR A 471 -32.27 -20.97 14.81
CA THR A 471 -31.83 -20.98 16.20
C THR A 471 -30.74 -22.04 16.40
N ILE A 472 -29.63 -21.63 17.03
CA ILE A 472 -28.44 -22.45 17.23
C ILE A 472 -28.23 -22.62 18.74
N ALA A 473 -28.36 -23.84 19.22
CA ALA A 473 -28.23 -24.16 20.65
C ALA A 473 -26.77 -24.08 21.10
N LEU A 474 -26.54 -23.48 22.26
CA LEU A 474 -25.24 -23.39 22.93
C LEU A 474 -25.23 -24.26 24.20
N PRO A 475 -24.05 -24.67 24.69
CA PRO A 475 -23.94 -25.54 25.86
C PRO A 475 -24.36 -24.88 27.17
N ARG A 476 -24.40 -23.54 27.23
CA ARG A 476 -24.68 -22.75 28.44
C ARG A 476 -25.69 -21.64 28.13
N SER A 477 -26.23 -21.00 29.17
CA SER A 477 -27.16 -19.85 29.05
C SER A 477 -26.40 -18.55 28.76
N ASN A 478 -27.08 -17.40 28.77
CA ASN A 478 -26.48 -16.07 28.61
C ASN A 478 -25.53 -16.00 27.41
N ALA A 479 -26.04 -16.41 26.26
CA ALA A 479 -25.38 -16.35 24.96
C ALA A 479 -25.17 -14.92 24.44
N THR A 480 -24.63 -14.00 25.26
CA THR A 480 -24.79 -12.54 25.05
C THR A 480 -23.97 -11.99 23.90
N GLY A 481 -22.77 -12.53 23.67
CA GLY A 481 -21.84 -12.07 22.65
C GLY A 481 -21.78 -13.04 21.48
N VAL A 482 -21.78 -12.48 20.28
CA VAL A 482 -21.52 -13.20 19.02
C VAL A 482 -20.58 -12.34 18.18
N ALA A 483 -19.66 -12.98 17.47
CA ALA A 483 -18.74 -12.36 16.54
C ALA A 483 -18.54 -13.28 15.34
N VAL A 484 -18.14 -12.72 14.21
CA VAL A 484 -17.72 -13.47 13.03
C VAL A 484 -16.25 -13.16 12.79
N SER A 485 -15.44 -14.17 12.46
CA SER A 485 -14.03 -13.97 12.09
C SER A 485 -13.87 -13.67 10.59
N PRO A 486 -12.70 -13.19 10.14
CA PRO A 486 -12.42 -12.98 8.71
C PRO A 486 -12.48 -14.27 7.89
N ALA A 487 -12.32 -15.42 8.53
CA ALA A 487 -12.45 -16.74 7.91
C ALA A 487 -13.92 -17.24 7.84
N ASP A 488 -14.90 -16.36 8.07
CA ASP A 488 -16.34 -16.66 8.08
C ASP A 488 -16.72 -17.74 9.11
N VAL A 489 -16.01 -17.76 10.25
CA VAL A 489 -16.33 -18.62 11.40
C VAL A 489 -17.06 -17.79 12.44
N VAL A 490 -18.24 -18.26 12.83
CA VAL A 490 -19.05 -17.63 13.88
C VAL A 490 -18.56 -18.10 15.23
N TRP A 491 -18.33 -17.16 16.13
CA TRP A 491 -17.98 -17.38 17.52
C TRP A 491 -19.07 -16.85 18.44
N ALA A 492 -19.45 -17.63 19.44
CA ALA A 492 -20.42 -17.23 20.44
C ALA A 492 -19.91 -17.55 21.84
N VAL A 493 -20.10 -16.61 22.76
CA VAL A 493 -19.85 -16.84 24.19
C VAL A 493 -21.16 -17.21 24.88
N SER A 494 -21.11 -18.24 25.71
CA SER A 494 -22.20 -18.62 26.61
C SER A 494 -21.65 -18.90 28.01
N ARG A 495 -22.45 -18.64 29.03
CA ARG A 495 -22.03 -18.79 30.43
C ARG A 495 -23.17 -19.12 31.39
N ASP A 496 -22.77 -19.73 32.49
CA ASP A 496 -23.63 -19.92 33.65
C ASP A 496 -22.85 -19.57 34.92
N ALA A 497 -23.39 -19.91 36.10
CA ALA A 497 -22.74 -19.65 37.38
C ALA A 497 -21.45 -20.47 37.62
N THR A 498 -21.13 -21.41 36.74
CA THR A 498 -20.04 -22.38 36.94
C THR A 498 -18.92 -22.27 35.92
N ALA A 499 -19.19 -21.80 34.70
CA ALA A 499 -18.17 -21.71 33.66
C ALA A 499 -18.59 -20.82 32.47
N VAL A 500 -17.58 -20.49 31.66
CA VAL A 500 -17.66 -19.79 30.38
C VAL A 500 -17.31 -20.76 29.26
N SER A 501 -18.06 -20.72 28.16
CA SER A 501 -17.82 -21.52 26.97
C SER A 501 -17.79 -20.66 25.71
N LEU A 502 -16.78 -20.87 24.87
CA LEU A 502 -16.69 -20.35 23.52
C LEU A 502 -17.11 -21.44 22.53
N SER A 503 -18.13 -21.17 21.73
CA SER A 503 -18.61 -22.06 20.67
C SER A 503 -18.28 -21.49 19.30
N GLN A 504 -17.84 -22.35 18.38
CA GLN A 504 -17.51 -21.98 17.01
C GLN A 504 -18.20 -22.88 15.99
N PHE A 505 -18.50 -22.33 14.81
CA PHE A 505 -18.95 -23.08 13.64
C PHE A 505 -18.71 -22.26 12.36
N PRO A 506 -18.44 -22.89 11.20
CA PRO A 506 -18.47 -22.19 9.92
C PRO A 506 -19.84 -21.57 9.67
N ALA A 507 -19.93 -20.33 9.20
CA ALA A 507 -21.22 -19.68 8.97
C ALA A 507 -22.07 -20.44 7.94
N SER A 508 -21.41 -21.13 7.00
CA SER A 508 -22.01 -22.02 6.00
C SER A 508 -22.58 -23.32 6.56
N ASP A 509 -22.09 -23.81 7.72
CA ASP A 509 -22.56 -25.04 8.36
C ASP A 509 -22.69 -24.88 9.90
N PRO A 510 -23.79 -24.29 10.38
CA PRO A 510 -24.05 -24.15 11.81
C PRO A 510 -24.18 -25.46 12.59
N ALA A 511 -24.34 -26.60 11.92
CA ALA A 511 -24.42 -27.90 12.57
C ALA A 511 -23.05 -28.42 13.02
N ALA A 512 -21.95 -27.91 12.45
CA ALA A 512 -20.58 -28.25 12.79
C ALA A 512 -20.07 -27.53 14.06
N ILE A 513 -20.95 -27.27 15.01
CA ILE A 513 -20.63 -26.52 16.23
C ILE A 513 -19.68 -27.30 17.15
N VAL A 514 -18.64 -26.59 17.61
CA VAL A 514 -17.66 -27.08 18.59
C VAL A 514 -17.58 -26.09 19.74
N SER A 515 -17.68 -26.58 20.97
CA SER A 515 -17.64 -25.76 22.18
C SER A 515 -16.45 -26.10 23.07
N THR A 516 -15.78 -25.07 23.55
CA THR A 516 -14.61 -25.17 24.44
C THR A 516 -14.88 -24.35 25.70
N ASP A 517 -14.76 -24.98 26.87
CA ASP A 517 -14.79 -24.25 28.13
C ASP A 517 -13.47 -23.49 28.32
N VAL A 518 -13.57 -22.23 28.74
CA VAL A 518 -12.43 -21.32 28.92
C VAL A 518 -12.44 -20.74 30.32
N PRO A 519 -11.27 -20.38 30.89
CA PRO A 519 -11.22 -19.78 32.21
C PRO A 519 -11.84 -18.38 32.21
N GLY A 520 -12.40 -17.95 33.34
CA GLY A 520 -13.01 -16.62 33.48
C GLY A 520 -14.38 -16.67 34.13
N ASP A 521 -14.79 -15.54 34.71
CA ASP A 521 -16.06 -15.42 35.42
C ASP A 521 -16.93 -14.34 34.78
N ALA A 522 -18.20 -14.68 34.56
CA ALA A 522 -19.19 -13.79 33.96
C ALA A 522 -18.70 -13.14 32.66
N ALA A 523 -18.39 -13.95 31.65
CA ALA A 523 -18.06 -13.47 30.30
C ALA A 523 -19.24 -12.84 29.55
N TRP A 524 -19.05 -11.67 28.93
CA TRP A 524 -20.14 -10.92 28.26
C TRP A 524 -19.96 -10.75 26.76
N ALA A 525 -18.72 -10.71 26.29
CA ALA A 525 -18.35 -10.36 24.92
C ALA A 525 -17.46 -11.44 24.31
N VAL A 526 -17.52 -11.60 23.00
CA VAL A 526 -16.57 -12.40 22.22
C VAL A 526 -16.12 -11.60 21.01
N ALA A 527 -14.86 -11.74 20.62
CA ALA A 527 -14.37 -11.28 19.34
C ALA A 527 -13.31 -12.25 18.82
N ALA A 528 -13.25 -12.43 17.50
CA ALA A 528 -12.22 -13.24 16.85
C ALA A 528 -11.33 -12.29 16.04
N ASP A 529 -10.01 -12.44 16.19
CA ASP A 529 -9.06 -11.61 15.46
C ASP A 529 -8.56 -12.26 14.16
N GLY A 530 -7.87 -11.47 13.34
CA GLY A 530 -7.26 -11.93 12.09
C GLY A 530 -6.04 -12.85 12.29
N PHE A 531 -5.52 -12.97 13.51
CA PHE A 531 -4.32 -13.76 13.84
C PHE A 531 -4.67 -15.16 14.40
N GLY A 532 -5.96 -15.51 14.42
CA GLY A 532 -6.43 -16.80 14.90
C GLY A 532 -6.57 -16.89 16.42
N TYR A 533 -6.61 -15.77 17.14
CA TYR A 533 -7.05 -15.75 18.52
C TYR A 533 -8.50 -15.28 18.65
N VAL A 534 -9.14 -15.79 19.70
CA VAL A 534 -10.50 -15.44 20.10
C VAL A 534 -10.45 -14.94 21.52
N TRP A 535 -11.12 -13.82 21.76
CA TRP A 535 -11.07 -13.11 23.02
C TRP A 535 -12.44 -13.09 23.65
N THR A 536 -12.49 -13.27 24.97
CA THR A 536 -13.68 -13.07 25.78
C THR A 536 -13.39 -12.18 26.97
N VAL A 537 -14.35 -11.33 27.32
CA VAL A 537 -14.22 -10.33 28.39
C VAL A 537 -14.96 -10.82 29.64
N ASN A 538 -14.22 -11.02 30.74
CA ASN A 538 -14.73 -11.60 31.98
C ASN A 538 -14.97 -10.52 33.04
N HIS A 539 -16.24 -10.23 33.30
CA HIS A 539 -16.67 -9.12 34.15
C HIS A 539 -16.18 -9.26 35.60
N ASP A 540 -16.45 -10.41 36.23
CA ASP A 540 -16.29 -10.53 37.68
C ASP A 540 -14.82 -10.77 38.07
N SER A 541 -14.04 -11.38 37.17
CA SER A 541 -12.62 -11.65 37.39
C SER A 541 -11.70 -10.50 36.99
N ALA A 542 -12.23 -9.43 36.36
CA ALA A 542 -11.44 -8.32 35.82
C ALA A 542 -10.30 -8.78 34.89
N THR A 543 -10.63 -9.74 34.02
CA THR A 543 -9.68 -10.30 33.04
C THR A 543 -10.30 -10.36 31.65
N VAL A 544 -9.43 -10.48 30.64
CA VAL A 544 -9.80 -11.07 29.35
C VAL A 544 -9.18 -12.44 29.22
N THR A 545 -9.84 -13.32 28.48
CA THR A 545 -9.31 -14.65 28.13
C THR A 545 -9.14 -14.75 26.64
N ARG A 546 -7.94 -15.15 26.24
CA ARG A 546 -7.57 -15.44 24.86
C ARG A 546 -7.55 -16.94 24.65
N LEU A 547 -8.19 -17.41 23.59
CA LEU A 547 -8.13 -18.76 23.07
C LEU A 547 -7.42 -18.74 21.72
N ASN A 548 -6.41 -19.58 21.51
CA ASN A 548 -5.88 -19.83 20.16
C ASN A 548 -6.81 -20.82 19.45
N ALA A 549 -7.41 -20.42 18.33
CA ALA A 549 -8.39 -21.23 17.61
C ALA A 549 -7.80 -22.53 17.02
N GLY A 550 -6.50 -22.52 16.68
CA GLY A 550 -5.81 -23.69 16.10
C GLY A 550 -5.33 -24.70 17.14
N THR A 551 -4.87 -24.24 18.32
CA THR A 551 -4.30 -25.11 19.36
C THR A 551 -5.23 -25.35 20.55
N SER A 552 -6.31 -24.57 20.67
CA SER A 552 -7.18 -24.49 21.85
C SER A 552 -6.47 -24.07 23.14
N GLU A 553 -5.27 -23.50 23.05
CA GLU A 553 -4.55 -22.96 24.21
C GLU A 553 -5.22 -21.69 24.72
N THR A 554 -5.37 -21.59 26.04
CA THR A 554 -5.99 -20.43 26.69
C THR A 554 -4.99 -19.65 27.55
N ALA A 555 -5.09 -18.32 27.55
CA ALA A 555 -4.37 -17.43 28.46
C ALA A 555 -5.31 -16.35 29.03
N GLN A 556 -5.04 -15.89 30.26
CA GLN A 556 -5.81 -14.82 30.89
C GLN A 556 -4.93 -13.60 31.17
N PHE A 557 -5.48 -12.42 30.93
CA PHE A 557 -4.78 -11.15 31.09
C PHE A 557 -5.61 -10.21 31.97
N PRO A 558 -5.00 -9.58 33.00
CA PRO A 558 -5.71 -8.64 33.86
C PRO A 558 -6.02 -7.34 33.12
N VAL A 559 -7.17 -6.75 33.45
CA VAL A 559 -7.61 -5.44 32.93
C VAL A 559 -8.14 -4.58 34.08
N GLY A 560 -8.91 -3.54 33.78
CA GLY A 560 -9.60 -2.76 34.81
C GLY A 560 -10.85 -3.44 35.36
N ARG A 561 -11.50 -2.74 36.30
CA ARG A 561 -12.62 -3.31 37.06
C ARG A 561 -13.91 -3.38 36.26
N GLY A 562 -14.65 -4.48 36.44
CA GLY A 562 -15.94 -4.74 35.80
C GLY A 562 -15.90 -4.53 34.29
N PRO A 563 -14.99 -5.21 33.55
CA PRO A 563 -14.88 -5.01 32.14
C PRO A 563 -16.12 -5.56 31.43
N VAL A 564 -16.72 -4.74 30.56
CA VAL A 564 -17.88 -5.11 29.76
C VAL A 564 -17.73 -4.54 28.36
N ALA A 565 -17.37 -5.39 27.40
CA ALA A 565 -17.36 -5.01 25.99
C ALA A 565 -18.65 -5.48 25.30
N TYR A 566 -19.01 -4.75 24.25
CA TYR A 566 -20.03 -5.10 23.27
C TYR A 566 -19.61 -4.46 21.95
N SER A 567 -19.98 -5.10 20.84
CA SER A 567 -19.50 -4.73 19.50
C SER A 567 -17.99 -4.96 19.34
N ASP A 568 -17.43 -4.50 18.22
CA ASP A 568 -16.04 -4.71 17.88
C ASP A 568 -15.03 -4.12 18.89
N PHE A 569 -14.31 -5.00 19.59
CA PHE A 569 -13.24 -4.62 20.53
C PHE A 569 -11.84 -5.08 20.11
N VAL A 570 -11.70 -5.59 18.88
CA VAL A 570 -10.43 -6.05 18.28
C VAL A 570 -10.17 -5.49 16.88
N GLY A 571 -11.14 -4.78 16.30
CA GLY A 571 -11.08 -4.12 15.00
C GLY A 571 -11.41 -4.99 13.79
N VAL A 572 -12.06 -6.14 14.00
CA VAL A 572 -12.24 -7.18 12.98
C VAL A 572 -13.63 -7.17 12.34
N GLU A 573 -14.62 -6.52 12.93
CA GLU A 573 -15.94 -6.35 12.27
C GLU A 573 -15.84 -5.45 11.03
N ARG A 574 -14.73 -4.70 10.86
CA ARG A 574 -14.32 -4.04 9.61
C ARG A 574 -13.62 -5.00 8.63
N THR A 575 -12.81 -5.95 9.12
CA THR A 575 -11.98 -6.85 8.27
C THR A 575 -12.82 -7.86 7.48
N ILE A 576 -14.06 -8.14 7.90
CA ILE A 576 -15.00 -8.95 7.10
C ILE A 576 -15.49 -8.17 5.85
N VAL A 577 -15.19 -6.87 5.74
CA VAL A 577 -15.53 -6.02 4.60
C VAL A 577 -14.40 -5.02 4.25
N ALA A 578 -13.13 -5.43 4.24
CA ALA A 578 -12.09 -4.68 3.53
C ALA A 578 -12.15 -5.03 2.04
N THR A 579 -13.24 -4.67 1.36
CA THR A 579 -13.40 -4.87 -0.08
C THR A 579 -12.59 -3.88 -0.90
N SER A 580 -11.85 -2.95 -0.28
CA SER A 580 -11.09 -1.92 -1.00
C SER A 580 -9.90 -1.37 -0.20
N GLY A 581 -8.87 -0.92 -0.92
CA GLY A 581 -7.60 -0.40 -0.42
C GLY A 581 -7.00 0.60 -1.42
N GLY A 582 -5.94 1.31 -1.06
CA GLY A 582 -5.44 2.43 -1.83
C GLY A 582 -3.95 2.65 -1.68
N TRP A 583 -3.30 2.88 -2.80
CA TRP A 583 -1.88 3.24 -2.88
C TRP A 583 -1.75 4.58 -3.60
N TYR A 584 -0.78 5.41 -3.22
CA TYR A 584 -0.47 6.60 -3.98
C TYR A 584 1.02 6.93 -3.99
N ALA A 585 1.44 7.65 -5.03
CA ALA A 585 2.78 8.22 -5.13
C ALA A 585 2.71 9.65 -5.66
N ASN A 586 3.59 10.51 -5.12
CA ASN A 586 3.72 11.89 -5.54
C ASN A 586 4.92 12.03 -6.48
N PHE A 587 4.73 12.80 -7.54
CA PHE A 587 5.72 13.11 -8.56
C PHE A 587 5.84 14.62 -8.72
N GLU A 588 6.99 15.03 -9.22
CA GLU A 588 7.29 16.42 -9.50
C GLU A 588 7.98 16.51 -10.86
N ARG A 589 7.47 17.38 -11.72
CA ARG A 589 8.10 17.70 -13.01
C ARG A 589 8.92 19.00 -12.93
N CYS A 590 9.71 19.24 -13.96
CA CYS A 590 10.24 20.55 -14.28
C CYS A 590 9.13 21.61 -14.46
N ASP A 591 9.49 22.85 -14.15
CA ASP A 591 8.61 24.02 -14.21
C ASP A 591 9.45 25.25 -14.56
N VAL A 592 10.18 25.15 -15.67
CA VAL A 592 11.15 26.15 -16.15
C VAL A 592 10.60 26.85 -17.40
N ALA A 593 9.82 26.15 -18.22
CA ALA A 593 9.22 26.68 -19.44
C ALA A 593 7.71 26.44 -19.50
N ASP A 594 7.00 27.32 -20.22
CA ASP A 594 5.54 27.20 -20.45
C ASP A 594 5.17 25.92 -21.25
N GLU A 595 6.16 25.31 -21.90
CA GLU A 595 6.03 24.09 -22.72
C GLU A 595 6.18 22.80 -21.89
N ASP A 596 6.64 22.91 -20.64
CA ASP A 596 6.77 21.77 -19.73
C ASP A 596 5.39 21.17 -19.44
N ARG A 597 5.27 19.85 -19.56
CA ARG A 597 3.97 19.16 -19.43
C ARG A 597 4.13 17.74 -18.92
N TRP A 598 3.07 17.20 -18.32
CA TRP A 598 3.01 15.77 -18.03
C TRP A 598 2.84 14.96 -19.33
N GLY A 599 3.32 13.72 -19.32
CA GLY A 599 3.18 12.79 -20.43
C GLY A 599 2.17 11.69 -20.09
N GLU A 600 2.53 10.44 -20.36
CA GLU A 600 1.72 9.28 -20.00
C GLU A 600 2.03 8.77 -18.60
N VAL A 601 1.03 8.18 -17.95
CA VAL A 601 1.25 7.20 -16.88
C VAL A 601 1.04 5.80 -17.45
N ARG A 602 1.96 4.88 -17.14
CA ARG A 602 1.92 3.47 -17.50
C ARG A 602 1.81 2.62 -16.25
N TRP A 603 1.15 1.47 -16.35
CA TRP A 603 0.91 0.60 -15.21
C TRP A 603 1.00 -0.88 -15.55
N ALA A 604 1.45 -1.67 -14.57
CA ALA A 604 1.38 -3.11 -14.54
C ALA A 604 0.40 -3.54 -13.45
N ILE A 605 -0.85 -3.80 -13.84
CA ILE A 605 -1.95 -4.17 -12.94
C ILE A 605 -2.54 -5.50 -13.39
N SER A 606 -2.80 -6.39 -12.45
CA SER A 606 -3.55 -7.62 -12.69
C SER A 606 -4.80 -7.67 -11.83
N THR A 607 -5.92 -8.07 -12.42
CA THR A 607 -7.23 -8.11 -11.76
C THR A 607 -7.83 -9.52 -11.88
N PRO A 608 -7.96 -10.26 -10.76
CA PRO A 608 -8.79 -11.46 -10.68
C PRO A 608 -10.26 -11.18 -11.01
N ALA A 609 -11.07 -12.24 -11.15
CA ALA A 609 -12.48 -12.12 -11.49
C ALA A 609 -13.23 -11.21 -10.52
N ASP A 610 -14.08 -10.34 -11.07
CA ASP A 610 -14.90 -9.36 -10.34
C ASP A 610 -14.14 -8.35 -9.46
N SER A 611 -12.81 -8.32 -9.51
CA SER A 611 -11.98 -7.30 -8.86
C SER A 611 -11.74 -6.11 -9.79
N SER A 612 -11.40 -4.94 -9.23
CA SER A 612 -11.08 -3.76 -10.03
C SER A 612 -10.03 -2.85 -9.39
N VAL A 613 -9.33 -2.08 -10.22
CA VAL A 613 -8.48 -0.96 -9.80
C VAL A 613 -8.92 0.30 -10.52
N THR A 614 -9.18 1.37 -9.78
CA THR A 614 -9.39 2.71 -10.35
C THR A 614 -8.13 3.53 -10.16
N LEU A 615 -7.53 3.97 -11.27
CA LEU A 615 -6.42 4.91 -11.29
C LEU A 615 -6.95 6.33 -11.46
N SER A 616 -6.41 7.25 -10.67
CA SER A 616 -6.72 8.67 -10.73
C SER A 616 -5.47 9.51 -10.57
N VAL A 617 -5.55 10.76 -11.01
CA VAL A 617 -4.48 11.74 -10.91
C VAL A 617 -4.98 13.04 -10.28
N SER A 618 -4.21 13.59 -9.36
CA SER A 618 -4.42 14.95 -8.82
C SER A 618 -3.23 15.82 -9.19
N SER A 619 -3.47 17.10 -9.50
CA SER A 619 -2.40 18.07 -9.80
C SER A 619 -2.52 19.31 -8.94
N ALA A 620 -1.37 19.84 -8.48
CA ALA A 620 -1.32 21.04 -7.63
C ALA A 620 -0.03 21.85 -7.81
N ALA A 621 -0.09 23.14 -7.46
CA ALA A 621 1.04 24.05 -7.57
C ALA A 621 2.15 23.79 -6.52
N THR A 622 1.81 23.20 -5.38
CA THR A 622 2.77 22.79 -4.33
C THR A 622 2.49 21.36 -3.86
N ALA A 623 3.52 20.70 -3.31
CA ALA A 623 3.37 19.36 -2.74
C ALA A 623 2.33 19.28 -1.60
N ALA A 624 2.19 20.35 -0.80
CA ALA A 624 1.21 20.40 0.30
C ALA A 624 -0.24 20.52 -0.21
N ASP A 625 -0.45 21.20 -1.33
CA ASP A 625 -1.77 21.40 -1.91
C ASP A 625 -2.34 20.10 -2.53
N LEU A 626 -1.49 19.12 -2.84
CA LEU A 626 -1.92 17.79 -3.32
C LEU A 626 -2.87 17.08 -2.36
N GLU A 627 -2.77 17.35 -1.05
CA GLU A 627 -3.67 16.74 -0.05
C GLU A 627 -5.14 17.14 -0.22
N THR A 628 -5.40 18.25 -0.92
CA THR A 628 -6.76 18.75 -1.17
C THR A 628 -7.12 18.83 -2.66
N ALA A 629 -6.19 18.41 -3.53
CA ALA A 629 -6.37 18.45 -4.97
C ALA A 629 -7.39 17.40 -5.44
N LEU A 630 -8.32 17.83 -6.29
CA LEU A 630 -9.38 16.97 -6.79
C LEU A 630 -8.80 15.86 -7.70
N PRO A 631 -9.12 14.58 -7.45
CA PRO A 631 -8.69 13.49 -8.31
C PRO A 631 -9.49 13.46 -9.60
N VAL A 632 -8.78 13.25 -10.71
CA VAL A 632 -9.31 13.00 -12.05
C VAL A 632 -9.09 11.54 -12.40
N GLU A 633 -10.16 10.81 -12.71
CA GLU A 633 -10.05 9.40 -13.09
C GLU A 633 -9.32 9.24 -14.43
N LEU A 634 -8.31 8.37 -14.46
CA LEU A 634 -7.56 7.99 -15.66
C LEU A 634 -8.14 6.73 -16.30
N ALA A 635 -8.41 5.71 -15.47
CA ALA A 635 -8.94 4.43 -15.91
C ALA A 635 -9.54 3.62 -14.75
N THR A 636 -10.56 2.82 -15.05
CA THR A 636 -11.01 1.70 -14.21
C THR A 636 -10.73 0.38 -14.93
N ILE A 637 -9.98 -0.50 -14.27
CA ILE A 637 -9.45 -1.74 -14.83
C ILE A 637 -10.04 -2.90 -14.02
N PRO A 638 -10.87 -3.78 -14.58
CA PRO A 638 -11.58 -3.71 -15.86
C PRO A 638 -12.70 -2.64 -15.86
N PRO A 639 -13.26 -2.23 -17.03
CA PRO A 639 -13.13 -2.84 -18.37
C PRO A 639 -11.96 -2.31 -19.21
N ALA A 640 -11.19 -1.34 -18.72
CA ALA A 640 -10.05 -0.83 -19.47
C ALA A 640 -9.04 -1.95 -19.70
N THR A 641 -8.65 -2.15 -20.96
CA THR A 641 -7.57 -3.06 -21.37
C THR A 641 -6.26 -2.31 -21.67
N ALA A 642 -6.30 -0.98 -21.61
CA ALA A 642 -5.12 -0.14 -21.78
C ALA A 642 -4.18 -0.31 -20.57
N THR A 643 -2.88 -0.20 -20.83
CA THR A 643 -1.82 -0.21 -19.82
C THR A 643 -1.19 1.17 -19.62
N SER A 644 -1.77 2.21 -20.24
CA SER A 644 -1.34 3.59 -20.13
C SER A 644 -2.49 4.57 -20.34
N ALA A 645 -2.32 5.80 -19.84
CA ALA A 645 -3.21 6.93 -20.10
C ALA A 645 -2.41 8.25 -20.18
N ASP A 646 -2.88 9.17 -21.02
CA ASP A 646 -2.34 10.53 -21.16
C ASP A 646 -2.85 11.43 -20.03
N ILE A 647 -1.93 11.98 -19.23
CA ILE A 647 -2.24 12.79 -18.05
C ILE A 647 -2.80 14.15 -18.45
N GLU A 648 -2.20 14.82 -19.43
CA GLU A 648 -2.61 16.16 -19.87
C GLU A 648 -4.00 16.11 -20.50
N ALA A 649 -4.27 15.10 -21.32
CA ALA A 649 -5.59 14.88 -21.89
C ALA A 649 -6.67 14.69 -20.81
N ALA A 650 -6.36 13.92 -19.75
CA ALA A 650 -7.28 13.70 -18.64
C ALA A 650 -7.54 14.98 -17.83
N LEU A 651 -6.49 15.71 -17.45
CA LEU A 651 -6.60 16.97 -16.71
C LEU A 651 -7.37 18.02 -17.52
N ALA A 652 -7.06 18.15 -18.82
CA ALA A 652 -7.75 19.07 -19.72
C ALA A 652 -9.25 18.73 -19.86
N ALA A 653 -9.60 17.45 -20.00
CA ALA A 653 -10.98 17.00 -20.08
C ALA A 653 -11.78 17.31 -18.79
N ALA A 654 -11.12 17.25 -17.64
CA ALA A 654 -11.70 17.59 -16.34
C ALA A 654 -11.66 19.09 -15.99
N ALA A 655 -11.11 19.93 -16.88
CA ALA A 655 -10.85 21.35 -16.63
C ALA A 655 -10.02 21.61 -15.35
N ILE A 656 -9.09 20.70 -15.04
CA ILE A 656 -8.14 20.82 -13.94
C ILE A 656 -6.82 21.38 -14.51
N PRO A 657 -6.23 22.42 -13.91
CA PRO A 657 -4.93 22.92 -14.37
C PRO A 657 -3.82 21.88 -14.21
N SER A 658 -3.00 21.70 -15.25
CA SER A 658 -1.74 20.96 -15.16
C SER A 658 -0.71 21.81 -14.42
N ASN A 659 -0.37 21.40 -13.21
CA ASN A 659 0.63 22.03 -12.37
C ASN A 659 1.86 21.12 -12.19
N ARG A 660 2.90 21.69 -11.59
CA ARG A 660 4.20 21.05 -11.34
C ARG A 660 4.14 19.78 -10.48
N HIS A 661 3.25 19.68 -9.50
CA HIS A 661 3.15 18.51 -8.64
C HIS A 661 1.96 17.63 -9.03
N LEU A 662 2.17 16.31 -8.96
CA LEU A 662 1.19 15.30 -9.35
C LEU A 662 1.10 14.19 -8.31
N ARG A 663 -0.10 13.70 -8.03
CA ARG A 663 -0.33 12.48 -7.26
C ARG A 663 -1.02 11.47 -8.15
N ILE A 664 -0.45 10.28 -8.28
CA ILE A 664 -1.16 9.12 -8.82
C ILE A 664 -1.77 8.37 -7.65
N THR A 665 -3.06 8.06 -7.74
CA THR A 665 -3.79 7.27 -6.75
C THR A 665 -4.37 6.02 -7.43
N ALA A 666 -4.17 4.87 -6.81
CA ALA A 666 -4.74 3.61 -7.23
C ALA A 666 -5.65 3.07 -6.14
N ALA A 667 -6.95 2.97 -6.41
CA ALA A 667 -7.94 2.38 -5.53
C ALA A 667 -8.24 0.94 -5.96
N LEU A 668 -7.84 -0.03 -5.13
CA LEU A 668 -8.05 -1.45 -5.33
C LEU A 668 -9.42 -1.85 -4.76
N THR A 669 -10.12 -2.76 -5.43
CA THR A 669 -11.40 -3.36 -4.98
C THR A 669 -11.34 -4.88 -5.14
N ALA A 670 -11.69 -5.64 -4.11
CA ALA A 670 -11.64 -7.09 -4.07
C ALA A 670 -12.71 -7.70 -4.99
N GLY A 671 -12.42 -8.87 -5.54
CA GLY A 671 -13.41 -9.69 -6.23
C GLY A 671 -14.47 -10.26 -5.29
N THR A 672 -15.57 -10.76 -5.85
CA THR A 672 -16.67 -11.39 -5.09
C THR A 672 -16.23 -12.62 -4.28
N GLY A 673 -15.11 -13.25 -4.68
CA GLY A 673 -14.43 -14.33 -3.97
C GLY A 673 -13.37 -13.90 -2.94
N GLY A 674 -13.20 -12.59 -2.69
CA GLY A 674 -12.17 -12.05 -1.80
C GLY A 674 -10.76 -11.96 -2.40
N GLU A 675 -10.63 -12.24 -3.70
CA GLU A 675 -9.36 -12.17 -4.41
C GLU A 675 -8.95 -10.71 -4.63
N SER A 676 -7.68 -10.40 -4.37
CA SER A 676 -7.15 -9.04 -4.52
C SER A 676 -6.59 -8.79 -5.92
N PRO A 677 -6.82 -7.60 -6.51
CA PRO A 677 -5.99 -7.13 -7.61
C PRO A 677 -4.56 -6.86 -7.14
N VAL A 678 -3.61 -6.85 -8.07
CA VAL A 678 -2.17 -6.60 -7.82
C VAL A 678 -1.73 -5.40 -8.63
N ILE A 679 -1.04 -4.46 -8.00
CA ILE A 679 -0.33 -3.36 -8.68
C ILE A 679 1.17 -3.61 -8.54
N SER A 680 1.81 -4.03 -9.63
CA SER A 680 3.23 -4.40 -9.64
C SER A 680 4.18 -3.31 -10.15
N GLY A 681 3.63 -2.24 -10.74
CA GLY A 681 4.45 -1.13 -11.23
C GLY A 681 3.63 0.04 -11.76
N ILE A 682 4.11 1.25 -11.52
CA ILE A 682 3.62 2.51 -12.09
C ILE A 682 4.81 3.30 -12.63
N GLU A 683 4.70 3.84 -13.83
CA GLU A 683 5.71 4.72 -14.43
C GLU A 683 5.02 6.01 -14.87
N VAL A 684 5.55 7.16 -14.48
CA VAL A 684 5.06 8.47 -14.92
C VAL A 684 6.12 9.11 -15.82
N ARG A 685 5.67 9.63 -16.96
CA ARG A 685 6.50 10.38 -17.91
C ARG A 685 6.10 11.85 -17.93
N TRP A 686 7.05 12.72 -18.26
CA TRP A 686 6.84 14.15 -18.45
C TRP A 686 7.86 14.73 -19.42
N HIS A 687 7.56 15.90 -19.99
CA HIS A 687 8.44 16.59 -20.94
C HIS A 687 8.94 17.89 -20.31
N CYS A 688 10.24 18.13 -20.44
CA CYS A 688 10.92 19.34 -19.99
C CYS A 688 11.58 20.00 -21.20
N ALA A 689 11.17 21.21 -21.54
CA ALA A 689 11.80 21.95 -22.62
C ALA A 689 13.29 22.20 -22.30
N GLU A 690 14.13 22.16 -23.34
CA GLU A 690 15.58 22.39 -23.24
C GLU A 690 15.95 23.85 -22.97
#